data_AF-A0A9P8D1U8-F1
#
_entry.id   AF-A0A9P8D1U8-F1
#
_cell.length_a   1.000
_cell.length_b   1.000
_cell.length_c   1.000
_cell.angle_alpha   90.00
_cell.angle_beta   90.00
_cell.angle_gamma   90.00
#
_symmetry.space_group_name_H-M   'P 1'
#
loop_
_entity.id
_entity.type
_entity.pdbx_description
1 polymer ?
#
loop_
_entity_poly.entity_id
_entity_poly.type
_entity_poly.pdbx_seq_one_letter_code
_entity_poly.pdbx_strand_id
1 'polypeptide(L)'
;MFNTLLKKASESSFAAMASEALEARPGSPAGTRRPPGSPLAGQQQNGATQARKPRVPNPRTSSSGPSNPHSSNAQLASQLDEAHSDIESFQKLLQKAAQEKAEAEKSADQLRNEKDTLCEELEEARAIIKAMRSTLEDKAADEFLSPRLAGQDGALDVGKSDPLGAASLGNGVLDSPPTESSEPTEAAVEPLVAASLVQAPVTTALEEKIKDLTVQLSTQTEKCQELEGALNQRSEDLNKQKSDHDEKMKKMKAIFAAANKNLNEYRQTIAAKDEEIAELKSRLETQPPAVSEEQAREQSQAVQDLEAELKSQSEAAAIKVQQLEGKYRQTNSQLEKLKVEYQQYKQRASTLLQQQRESVQTDDDSKLKELQDQLDVMSKDNRSITSDLQEAEARKARVESELQLAMDQIASLESSHEISRRQERQHTRQLKDLERALKDAQREREAAESRIASIQELQAVEAQSLMQELGGNTKHIEERLAKKEEENAELHRILDRSSDELAAAKQEIQNLRDLVSSSETKPDVSNFASVSASTHNDAEVKNQVQQLLISTGLGSRPPFPIQDQESPISRTSSSVSLPTERPPVYSTLSDLLAAKPLVDRSPFSEPNAGPAVINAPLSSTKEKEYQVKLQHLTELLNESEANHQRLLDQEKLLKEEIRSQDRAERRQNLSVDYLKNIVLKYLETTDREPLLPVLTTVLQLSPAEVASLRKKNQVSASSLVLGGLFGGGH
;
A
#
# COMPACT_ATOMS: atom_id res chain seq x y z
N MET A 1 18.11 36.53 -3.26
CA MET A 1 16.87 37.34 -3.20
C MET A 1 16.57 38.11 -4.48
N PHE A 2 17.49 38.90 -5.05
CA PHE A 2 17.19 39.67 -6.28
C PHE A 2 16.87 38.78 -7.50
N ASN A 3 17.71 37.79 -7.81
CA ASN A 3 17.48 36.87 -8.96
C ASN A 3 16.18 36.03 -8.81
N THR A 4 15.77 35.71 -7.58
CA THR A 4 14.50 35.03 -7.29
C THR A 4 13.26 35.91 -7.52
N LEU A 5 13.40 37.24 -7.59
CA LEU A 5 12.32 38.14 -7.99
C LEU A 5 12.22 38.26 -9.52
N LEU A 6 13.36 38.35 -10.23
CA LEU A 6 13.38 38.33 -11.70
C LEU A 6 12.77 37.04 -12.28
N LYS A 7 13.05 35.88 -11.68
CA LYS A 7 12.50 34.61 -12.17
C LYS A 7 10.96 34.51 -12.02
N LYS A 8 10.40 35.02 -10.91
CA LYS A 8 8.93 35.10 -10.75
C LYS A 8 8.26 36.11 -11.69
N ALA A 9 8.96 37.18 -12.08
CA ALA A 9 8.42 38.16 -13.04
C ALA A 9 8.27 37.56 -14.46
N SER A 10 9.24 36.75 -14.90
CA SER A 10 9.18 36.08 -16.21
C SER A 10 8.11 34.99 -16.27
N GLU A 11 7.97 34.18 -15.22
CA GLU A 11 6.94 33.14 -15.12
C GLU A 11 5.52 33.73 -15.11
N SER A 12 5.30 34.87 -14.44
CA SER A 12 4.00 35.57 -14.45
C SER A 12 3.63 36.16 -15.83
N SER A 13 4.61 36.52 -16.66
CA SER A 13 4.37 37.16 -17.95
C SER A 13 3.85 36.21 -19.02
N PHE A 14 4.10 34.90 -18.88
CA PHE A 14 3.75 33.90 -19.88
C PHE A 14 2.32 33.36 -19.74
N ALA A 15 1.77 33.37 -18.52
CA ALA A 15 0.43 32.87 -18.23
C ALA A 15 -0.71 33.78 -18.72
N ALA A 16 -0.43 35.06 -19.02
CA ALA A 16 -1.43 36.06 -19.36
C ALA A 16 -1.86 36.06 -20.85
N MET A 17 -1.15 35.33 -21.72
CA MET A 17 -1.25 35.51 -23.18
C MET A 17 -2.06 34.42 -23.91
N ALA A 18 -2.78 33.56 -23.18
CA ALA A 18 -3.42 32.34 -23.70
C ALA A 18 -4.96 32.31 -23.64
N SER A 19 -5.62 33.40 -23.22
CA SER A 19 -7.05 33.38 -22.84
C SER A 19 -7.98 34.28 -23.68
N GLU A 20 -7.52 34.80 -24.82
CA GLU A 20 -8.29 35.77 -25.62
C GLU A 20 -8.20 35.54 -27.13
N ALA A 21 -9.08 34.68 -27.68
CA ALA A 21 -9.71 34.82 -29.00
C ALA A 21 -10.63 33.63 -29.36
N LEU A 22 -11.94 33.89 -29.48
CA LEU A 22 -12.86 33.48 -30.56
C LEU A 22 -14.29 33.21 -30.05
N GLU A 23 -15.08 34.28 -29.94
CA GLU A 23 -16.54 34.22 -29.96
C GLU A 23 -17.04 34.84 -31.28
N ALA A 24 -17.67 34.05 -32.15
CA ALA A 24 -18.23 34.51 -33.42
C ALA A 24 -19.44 33.67 -33.85
N ARG A 25 -20.63 34.07 -33.42
CA ARG A 25 -21.93 33.64 -33.98
C ARG A 25 -22.18 34.39 -35.31
N PRO A 26 -22.98 33.86 -36.26
CA PRO A 26 -24.44 33.91 -36.10
C PRO A 26 -25.21 32.74 -36.76
N GLY A 27 -26.55 32.76 -36.67
CA GLY A 27 -27.42 31.98 -37.59
C GLY A 27 -28.48 31.10 -36.93
N SER A 28 -29.73 31.56 -36.96
CA SER A 28 -30.95 30.73 -36.87
C SER A 28 -31.98 31.38 -37.82
N PRO A 29 -32.87 30.62 -38.48
CA PRO A 29 -34.18 30.38 -37.84
C PRO A 29 -34.91 29.06 -38.20
N ALA A 30 -35.88 28.72 -37.34
CA ALA A 30 -37.19 28.11 -37.62
C ALA A 30 -37.33 26.84 -38.50
N GLY A 31 -38.01 25.82 -37.95
CA GLY A 31 -38.55 24.68 -38.71
C GLY A 31 -39.55 23.83 -37.88
N THR A 32 -40.84 24.12 -37.99
CA THR A 32 -41.91 23.43 -37.23
C THR A 32 -42.57 22.29 -38.00
N ARG A 33 -42.84 21.16 -37.33
CA ARG A 33 -44.08 20.35 -37.51
C ARG A 33 -44.24 19.24 -36.45
N ARG A 34 -45.49 18.80 -36.25
CA ARG A 34 -45.94 17.68 -35.40
C ARG A 34 -46.43 16.50 -36.29
N PRO A 35 -46.71 15.30 -35.73
CA PRO A 35 -46.90 14.04 -36.49
C PRO A 35 -48.37 13.81 -36.93
N PRO A 36 -48.71 12.67 -37.55
CA PRO A 36 -49.07 11.45 -36.78
C PRO A 36 -48.56 10.11 -37.40
N GLY A 37 -48.66 8.99 -36.67
CA GLY A 37 -48.43 7.64 -37.25
C GLY A 37 -48.10 6.48 -36.29
N SER A 38 -49.10 5.96 -35.57
CA SER A 38 -49.10 4.60 -34.94
C SER A 38 -49.57 3.55 -35.99
N PRO A 39 -49.48 2.20 -35.82
CA PRO A 39 -49.42 1.45 -34.54
C PRO A 39 -48.69 0.06 -34.46
N LEU A 40 -48.76 -0.54 -33.25
CA LEU A 40 -48.86 -1.99 -32.88
C LEU A 40 -47.61 -2.92 -32.76
N ALA A 41 -47.64 -3.73 -31.68
CA ALA A 41 -46.70 -4.80 -31.20
C ALA A 41 -45.24 -4.35 -30.91
N GLY A 42 -44.46 -4.91 -29.97
CA GLY A 42 -44.62 -5.94 -28.91
C GLY A 42 -43.21 -6.44 -28.44
N GLN A 43 -42.94 -7.10 -27.31
CA GLN A 43 -43.71 -7.40 -26.08
C GLN A 43 -42.76 -8.02 -24.99
N GLN A 44 -42.81 -7.56 -23.72
CA GLN A 44 -42.16 -8.15 -22.51
C GLN A 44 -40.59 -8.19 -22.50
N GLN A 45 -39.83 -8.32 -21.38
CA GLN A 45 -40.12 -8.32 -19.93
C GLN A 45 -38.93 -7.74 -19.08
N ASN A 46 -39.06 -7.76 -17.74
CA ASN A 46 -38.21 -7.06 -16.76
C ASN A 46 -36.89 -7.78 -16.37
N GLY A 47 -35.96 -7.04 -15.73
CA GLY A 47 -34.97 -7.63 -14.82
C GLY A 47 -33.82 -6.69 -14.42
N ALA A 48 -33.74 -6.26 -13.14
CA ALA A 48 -32.64 -5.44 -12.63
C ALA A 48 -32.41 -5.60 -11.12
N THR A 49 -31.16 -5.47 -10.67
CA THR A 49 -30.78 -5.30 -9.25
C THR A 49 -29.36 -4.71 -9.17
N GLN A 50 -29.04 -3.93 -8.14
CA GLN A 50 -27.72 -3.30 -7.94
C GLN A 50 -27.12 -3.66 -6.58
N ALA A 51 -25.80 -3.56 -6.46
CA ALA A 51 -25.04 -3.89 -5.26
C ALA A 51 -24.14 -2.73 -4.79
N ARG A 52 -23.86 -2.66 -3.48
CA ARG A 52 -22.74 -1.95 -2.82
C ARG A 52 -22.47 -2.68 -1.49
N LYS A 53 -21.31 -3.31 -1.28
CA LYS A 53 -19.94 -2.81 -0.97
C LYS A 53 -19.79 -2.32 0.49
N PRO A 54 -18.84 -2.88 1.30
CA PRO A 54 -18.83 -2.72 2.77
C PRO A 54 -17.58 -2.02 3.34
N ARG A 55 -17.56 -1.79 4.67
CA ARG A 55 -16.36 -1.79 5.55
C ARG A 55 -16.76 -1.89 7.04
N VAL A 56 -16.33 -2.93 7.76
CA VAL A 56 -15.11 -3.05 8.63
C VAL A 56 -15.28 -2.42 10.04
N PRO A 57 -15.41 -3.26 11.09
CA PRO A 57 -15.45 -2.87 12.52
C PRO A 57 -14.32 -3.50 13.37
N ASN A 58 -14.23 -3.16 14.66
CA ASN A 58 -13.86 -4.09 15.77
C ASN A 58 -13.85 -3.38 17.15
N PRO A 59 -13.78 -4.09 18.30
CA PRO A 59 -14.18 -5.49 18.56
C PRO A 59 -15.20 -5.61 19.72
N ARG A 60 -15.72 -6.82 19.98
CA ARG A 60 -16.55 -7.16 21.16
C ARG A 60 -15.71 -7.79 22.27
N THR A 61 -16.14 -7.65 23.52
CA THR A 61 -15.80 -8.58 24.62
C THR A 61 -16.78 -9.78 24.62
N SER A 62 -16.32 -10.94 25.06
CA SER A 62 -17.08 -12.20 25.11
C SER A 62 -17.37 -12.65 26.54
N SER A 63 -18.40 -13.50 26.70
CA SER A 63 -18.87 -14.00 27.99
C SER A 63 -18.03 -15.17 28.52
N SER A 64 -17.77 -15.20 29.82
CA SER A 64 -17.10 -16.30 30.51
C SER A 64 -18.09 -17.35 31.06
N GLY A 65 -17.73 -18.63 30.93
CA GLY A 65 -18.28 -19.72 31.72
C GLY A 65 -17.36 -20.07 32.90
N PRO A 66 -17.86 -20.71 33.97
CA PRO A 66 -17.06 -21.04 35.15
C PRO A 66 -16.05 -22.16 34.85
N SER A 67 -14.79 -21.96 35.26
CA SER A 67 -13.71 -22.96 35.12
C SER A 67 -12.73 -22.90 36.31
N ASN A 68 -11.93 -23.96 36.48
CA ASN A 68 -11.15 -24.19 37.70
C ASN A 68 -10.06 -23.14 37.98
N PRO A 69 -9.93 -22.61 39.22
CA PRO A 69 -9.01 -21.52 39.57
C PRO A 69 -7.51 -21.88 39.53
N HIS A 70 -7.16 -23.14 39.21
CA HIS A 70 -5.77 -23.55 38.94
C HIS A 70 -5.49 -23.78 37.45
N SER A 71 -6.51 -23.85 36.59
CA SER A 71 -6.33 -23.89 35.13
C SER A 71 -6.08 -22.48 34.58
N SER A 72 -6.83 -21.49 35.07
CA SER A 72 -6.85 -20.14 34.52
C SER A 72 -5.49 -19.43 34.59
N ASN A 73 -4.68 -19.67 35.63
CA ASN A 73 -3.35 -19.05 35.74
C ASN A 73 -2.34 -19.62 34.73
N ALA A 74 -2.36 -20.93 34.48
CA ALA A 74 -1.52 -21.53 33.44
C ALA A 74 -1.94 -21.06 32.03
N GLN A 75 -3.25 -20.91 31.82
CA GLN A 75 -3.81 -20.44 30.55
C GLN A 75 -3.54 -18.94 30.30
N LEU A 76 -3.58 -18.11 31.35
CA LEU A 76 -3.16 -16.70 31.29
C LEU A 76 -1.65 -16.54 31.07
N ALA A 77 -0.81 -17.39 31.67
CA ALA A 77 0.62 -17.39 31.40
C ALA A 77 0.91 -17.73 29.93
N SER A 78 0.30 -18.79 29.40
CA SER A 78 0.42 -19.17 27.98
C SER A 78 -0.04 -18.05 27.03
N GLN A 79 -1.12 -17.32 27.37
CA GLN A 79 -1.61 -16.19 26.57
C GLN A 79 -0.69 -14.96 26.65
N LEU A 80 0.01 -14.76 27.77
CA LEU A 80 1.02 -13.69 27.90
C LEU A 80 2.28 -14.03 27.10
N ASP A 81 2.75 -15.28 27.13
CA ASP A 81 3.91 -15.73 26.34
C ASP A 81 3.60 -15.68 24.83
N GLU A 82 2.39 -16.08 24.42
CA GLU A 82 1.91 -15.97 23.03
C GLU A 82 1.81 -14.50 22.59
N ALA A 83 1.23 -13.61 23.41
CA ALA A 83 1.19 -12.17 23.13
C ALA A 83 2.59 -11.52 23.09
N HIS A 84 3.54 -11.97 23.92
CA HIS A 84 4.92 -11.51 23.86
C HIS A 84 5.64 -11.96 22.57
N SER A 85 5.40 -13.20 22.12
CA SER A 85 5.87 -13.69 20.83
C SER A 85 5.31 -12.87 19.66
N ASP A 86 4.01 -12.55 19.69
CA ASP A 86 3.37 -11.71 18.67
C ASP A 86 3.97 -10.29 18.65
N ILE A 87 4.16 -9.66 19.81
CA ILE A 87 4.80 -8.34 19.93
C ILE A 87 6.24 -8.37 19.40
N GLU A 88 7.03 -9.40 19.69
CA GLU A 88 8.37 -9.56 19.11
C GLU A 88 8.32 -9.74 17.58
N SER A 89 7.36 -10.51 17.06
CA SER A 89 7.20 -10.70 15.61
C SER A 89 6.83 -9.38 14.91
N PHE A 90 5.97 -8.58 15.53
CA PHE A 90 5.56 -7.27 15.02
C PHE A 90 6.70 -6.24 15.08
N GLN A 91 7.53 -6.26 16.14
CA GLN A 91 8.75 -5.44 16.19
C GLN A 91 9.75 -5.83 15.10
N LYS A 92 9.96 -7.13 14.85
CA LYS A 92 10.82 -7.62 13.76
C LYS A 92 10.27 -7.22 12.38
N LEU A 93 8.95 -7.24 12.20
CA LEU A 93 8.27 -6.78 10.98
C LEU A 93 8.46 -5.26 10.75
N LEU A 94 8.27 -4.45 11.80
CA LEU A 94 8.51 -3.00 11.75
C LEU A 94 9.98 -2.67 11.46
N GLN A 95 10.92 -3.40 12.05
CA GLN A 95 12.35 -3.22 11.81
C GLN A 95 12.71 -3.56 10.36
N LYS A 96 12.14 -4.65 9.80
CA LYS A 96 12.30 -5.02 8.38
C LYS A 96 11.72 -3.95 7.45
N ALA A 97 10.51 -3.47 7.70
CA ALA A 97 9.89 -2.41 6.91
C ALA A 97 10.66 -1.07 6.97
N ALA A 98 11.26 -0.75 8.12
CA ALA A 98 12.14 0.42 8.26
C ALA A 98 13.45 0.26 7.47
N GLN A 99 14.02 -0.94 7.42
CA GLN A 99 15.20 -1.25 6.61
C GLN A 99 14.88 -1.19 5.11
N GLU A 100 13.80 -1.84 4.65
CA GLU A 100 13.34 -1.81 3.25
C GLU A 100 13.08 -0.38 2.78
N LYS A 101 12.49 0.47 3.63
CA LYS A 101 12.33 1.91 3.34
C LYS A 101 13.67 2.61 3.17
N ALA A 102 14.64 2.38 4.06
CA ALA A 102 15.96 3.01 3.99
C ALA A 102 16.79 2.53 2.78
N GLU A 103 16.57 1.30 2.32
CA GLU A 103 17.17 0.75 1.09
C GLU A 103 16.52 1.35 -0.16
N ALA A 104 15.18 1.50 -0.18
CA ALA A 104 14.47 2.20 -1.25
C ALA A 104 14.85 3.69 -1.34
N GLU A 105 15.05 4.37 -0.21
CA GLU A 105 15.47 5.77 -0.15
C GLU A 105 16.90 5.96 -0.71
N LYS A 106 17.84 5.06 -0.35
CA LYS A 106 19.17 5.00 -0.99
C LYS A 106 19.11 4.72 -2.50
N SER A 107 18.23 3.82 -2.94
CA SER A 107 18.05 3.52 -4.36
C SER A 107 17.51 4.73 -5.12
N ALA A 108 16.62 5.52 -4.52
CA ALA A 108 16.10 6.75 -5.11
C ALA A 108 17.18 7.84 -5.23
N ASP A 109 18.07 7.97 -4.25
CA ASP A 109 19.21 8.90 -4.32
C ASP A 109 20.29 8.45 -5.31
N GLN A 110 20.53 7.14 -5.46
CA GLN A 110 21.42 6.65 -6.53
C GLN A 110 20.85 6.98 -7.92
N LEU A 111 19.55 6.75 -8.16
CA LEU A 111 18.89 7.11 -9.42
C LEU A 111 18.86 8.62 -9.70
N ARG A 112 18.89 9.47 -8.65
CA ARG A 112 19.09 10.92 -8.81
C ARG A 112 20.50 11.23 -9.33
N ASN A 113 21.52 10.67 -8.68
CA ASN A 113 22.91 10.88 -9.08
C ASN A 113 23.18 10.38 -10.52
N GLU A 114 22.70 9.18 -10.87
CA GLU A 114 22.83 8.62 -12.23
C GLU A 114 22.13 9.48 -13.29
N LYS A 115 20.96 10.06 -12.96
CA LYS A 115 20.27 11.00 -13.84
C LYS A 115 21.06 12.30 -14.01
N ASP A 116 21.64 12.82 -12.94
CA ASP A 116 22.38 14.08 -12.99
C ASP A 116 23.70 13.92 -13.77
N THR A 117 24.41 12.79 -13.65
CA THR A 117 25.56 12.48 -14.53
C THR A 117 25.16 12.31 -16.00
N LEU A 118 24.03 11.65 -16.29
CA LEU A 118 23.51 11.55 -17.67
C LEU A 118 23.08 12.92 -18.23
N CYS A 119 22.72 13.89 -17.38
CA CYS A 119 22.50 15.27 -17.80
C CYS A 119 23.82 15.98 -18.15
N GLU A 120 24.88 15.80 -17.36
CA GLU A 120 26.21 16.37 -17.65
C GLU A 120 26.79 15.81 -18.96
N GLU A 121 26.74 14.48 -19.16
CA GLU A 121 27.14 13.83 -20.43
C GLU A 121 26.35 14.36 -21.64
N LEU A 122 25.05 14.64 -21.47
CA LEU A 122 24.23 15.24 -22.52
C LEU A 122 24.58 16.71 -22.82
N GLU A 123 25.06 17.48 -21.84
CA GLU A 123 25.56 18.83 -22.08
C GLU A 123 26.94 18.82 -22.75
N GLU A 124 27.84 17.90 -22.38
CA GLU A 124 29.13 17.70 -23.06
C GLU A 124 28.94 17.25 -24.51
N ALA A 125 28.08 16.25 -24.76
CA ALA A 125 27.76 15.81 -26.13
C ALA A 125 27.19 16.95 -26.99
N ARG A 126 26.34 17.82 -26.41
CA ARG A 126 25.84 19.03 -27.09
C ARG A 126 26.96 20.05 -27.36
N ALA A 127 27.92 20.21 -26.45
CA ALA A 127 29.07 21.07 -26.65
C ALA A 127 29.98 20.56 -27.78
N ILE A 128 30.24 19.25 -27.83
CA ILE A 128 31.01 18.60 -28.91
C ILE A 128 30.32 18.79 -30.26
N ILE A 129 29.01 18.52 -30.36
CA ILE A 129 28.23 18.72 -31.60
C ILE A 129 28.29 20.19 -32.06
N LYS A 130 28.20 21.14 -31.11
CA LYS A 130 28.32 22.58 -31.41
C LYS A 130 29.72 22.96 -31.90
N ALA A 131 30.77 22.40 -31.33
CA ALA A 131 32.16 22.62 -31.77
C ALA A 131 32.39 22.03 -33.17
N MET A 132 31.96 20.79 -33.43
CA MET A 132 32.02 20.17 -34.75
C MET A 132 31.31 21.02 -35.80
N ARG A 133 30.12 21.55 -35.48
CA ARG A 133 29.37 22.44 -36.36
C ARG A 133 30.14 23.72 -36.71
N SER A 134 30.77 24.38 -35.72
CA SER A 134 31.64 25.53 -35.99
C SER A 134 32.73 25.16 -37.00
N THR A 135 33.48 24.08 -36.75
CA THR A 135 34.59 23.68 -37.64
C THR A 135 34.16 23.27 -39.06
N LEU A 136 32.87 22.97 -39.28
CA LEU A 136 32.30 22.74 -40.61
C LEU A 136 31.87 24.06 -41.28
N GLU A 137 31.28 24.99 -40.52
CA GLU A 137 30.93 26.33 -40.99
C GLU A 137 32.21 27.15 -41.33
N ASP A 138 33.27 27.02 -40.53
CA ASP A 138 34.60 27.60 -40.78
C ASP A 138 35.25 27.04 -42.07
N LYS A 139 35.26 25.71 -42.24
CA LYS A 139 35.80 25.06 -43.46
C LYS A 139 35.02 25.42 -44.73
N ALA A 140 33.69 25.52 -44.62
CA ALA A 140 32.85 25.92 -45.74
C ALA A 140 33.11 27.38 -46.18
N ALA A 141 33.55 28.25 -45.27
CA ALA A 141 33.96 29.61 -45.61
C ALA A 141 35.30 29.65 -46.37
N ASP A 142 36.30 28.87 -45.93
CA ASP A 142 37.62 28.81 -46.59
C ASP A 142 37.53 28.22 -48.01
N GLU A 143 36.77 27.14 -48.23
CA GLU A 143 36.65 26.52 -49.57
C GLU A 143 35.93 27.43 -50.58
N PHE A 144 35.01 28.31 -50.14
CA PHE A 144 34.27 29.21 -51.01
C PHE A 144 34.99 30.53 -51.36
N LEU A 145 36.13 30.83 -50.73
CA LEU A 145 36.81 32.13 -50.86
C LEU A 145 38.18 32.08 -51.55
N SER A 146 38.46 31.03 -52.33
CA SER A 146 39.68 30.91 -53.16
C SER A 146 39.44 31.30 -54.64
N PRO A 147 39.72 32.54 -55.07
CA PRO A 147 39.44 32.99 -56.45
C PRO A 147 40.52 32.52 -57.43
N ARG A 148 40.20 31.55 -58.30
CA ARG A 148 41.13 31.14 -59.38
C ARG A 148 40.43 30.72 -60.67
N LEU A 149 40.11 31.69 -61.53
CA LEU A 149 40.72 31.86 -62.86
C LEU A 149 40.08 33.05 -63.58
N ALA A 150 40.90 34.04 -63.94
CA ALA A 150 40.50 35.15 -64.80
C ALA A 150 41.31 35.11 -66.09
N GLY A 151 40.62 35.29 -67.22
CA GLY A 151 41.21 35.58 -68.53
C GLY A 151 41.80 34.39 -69.30
N GLN A 152 41.15 34.02 -70.40
CA GLN A 152 41.75 34.32 -71.71
C GLN A 152 40.67 34.44 -72.79
N ASP A 153 40.60 35.61 -73.44
CA ASP A 153 39.78 35.81 -74.63
C ASP A 153 40.43 35.15 -75.86
N GLY A 154 39.62 34.57 -76.75
CA GLY A 154 40.06 33.96 -78.00
C GLY A 154 38.91 33.84 -78.99
N ALA A 155 39.01 34.52 -80.13
CA ALA A 155 37.91 34.65 -81.09
C ALA A 155 37.75 33.44 -82.02
N LEU A 156 36.54 33.29 -82.56
CA LEU A 156 36.23 32.41 -83.69
C LEU A 156 36.76 33.01 -85.00
N ASP A 157 37.52 32.25 -85.78
CA ASP A 157 37.76 32.54 -87.21
C ASP A 157 37.97 31.23 -88.03
N VAL A 158 37.95 31.33 -89.36
CA VAL A 158 37.53 30.25 -90.27
C VAL A 158 38.66 29.67 -91.15
N GLY A 159 39.11 28.47 -90.76
CA GLY A 159 39.37 27.35 -91.68
C GLY A 159 40.70 27.29 -92.47
N LYS A 160 40.69 26.40 -93.47
CA LYS A 160 41.76 25.96 -94.40
C LYS A 160 42.73 24.86 -93.95
N SER A 161 42.55 23.70 -94.61
CA SER A 161 43.55 22.82 -95.24
C SER A 161 44.68 22.12 -94.44
N ASP A 162 44.72 20.79 -94.64
CA ASP A 162 45.89 19.90 -94.79
C ASP A 162 47.11 20.56 -95.52
N PRO A 163 48.37 20.03 -95.46
CA PRO A 163 48.68 18.59 -95.34
C PRO A 163 50.00 18.10 -94.67
N LEU A 164 50.07 16.77 -94.47
CA LEU A 164 51.25 15.87 -94.49
C LEU A 164 52.37 15.96 -93.42
N GLY A 165 52.96 14.78 -93.11
CA GLY A 165 54.16 14.57 -92.26
C GLY A 165 53.85 13.79 -90.95
N ALA A 166 54.03 12.48 -90.77
CA ALA A 166 55.07 11.48 -91.15
C ALA A 166 56.23 11.34 -90.13
N ALA A 167 56.67 10.09 -89.87
CA ALA A 167 57.78 9.66 -88.97
C ALA A 167 57.54 9.86 -87.44
N SER A 168 58.16 9.12 -86.50
CA SER A 168 58.84 7.79 -86.55
C SER A 168 59.09 7.24 -85.12
N LEU A 169 59.20 5.90 -85.01
CA LEU A 169 59.85 5.03 -84.00
C LEU A 169 60.46 5.63 -82.70
N GLY A 170 60.23 4.94 -81.57
CA GLY A 170 61.03 5.09 -80.33
C GLY A 170 60.85 3.90 -79.36
N ASN A 171 61.93 3.19 -79.04
CA ASN A 171 61.97 2.03 -78.12
C ASN A 171 62.72 2.36 -76.80
N GLY A 172 62.31 1.73 -75.70
CA GLY A 172 62.99 1.73 -74.38
C GLY A 172 62.01 1.18 -73.32
N VAL A 173 62.18 0.06 -72.62
CA VAL A 173 63.36 -0.76 -72.19
C VAL A 173 64.13 -0.14 -71.02
N LEU A 174 64.45 -0.99 -70.02
CA LEU A 174 64.98 -0.70 -68.66
C LEU A 174 63.92 -0.13 -67.68
N ASP A 175 63.83 -0.54 -66.41
CA ASP A 175 64.54 -1.64 -65.71
C ASP A 175 63.72 -2.23 -64.53
N SER A 176 64.32 -3.14 -63.75
CA SER A 176 63.79 -3.82 -62.55
C SER A 176 64.94 -4.08 -61.55
N PRO A 177 64.78 -4.79 -60.41
CA PRO A 177 63.71 -4.88 -59.39
C PRO A 177 64.35 -4.40 -58.02
N PRO A 178 64.39 -5.09 -56.83
CA PRO A 178 63.54 -6.14 -56.22
C PRO A 178 63.18 -5.99 -54.70
N THR A 179 62.33 -6.92 -54.23
CA THR A 179 62.26 -7.59 -52.87
C THR A 179 62.35 -6.82 -51.55
N GLU A 180 61.33 -7.01 -50.68
CA GLU A 180 61.35 -7.70 -49.34
C GLU A 180 59.97 -7.47 -48.67
N SER A 181 59.22 -8.37 -47.99
CA SER A 181 59.35 -9.74 -47.46
C SER A 181 59.77 -9.95 -45.99
N SER A 182 58.83 -9.77 -45.05
CA SER A 182 58.86 -10.41 -43.72
C SER A 182 57.48 -10.42 -43.04
N GLU A 183 57.11 -11.55 -42.42
CA GLU A 183 56.03 -11.62 -41.40
C GLU A 183 56.63 -11.45 -39.98
N PRO A 184 56.10 -12.00 -38.86
CA PRO A 184 55.77 -11.18 -37.69
C PRO A 184 56.74 -11.34 -36.51
N THR A 185 56.67 -10.42 -35.54
CA THR A 185 57.40 -10.53 -34.26
C THR A 185 56.45 -10.41 -33.07
N GLU A 186 56.36 -11.51 -32.33
CA GLU A 186 55.66 -11.67 -31.06
C GLU A 186 56.51 -11.11 -29.90
N ALA A 187 55.93 -10.23 -29.08
CA ALA A 187 56.47 -9.81 -27.78
C ALA A 187 55.30 -9.35 -26.89
N ALA A 188 54.90 -10.06 -25.84
CA ALA A 188 55.62 -10.30 -24.59
C ALA A 188 55.71 -9.05 -23.69
N VAL A 189 54.75 -8.94 -22.76
CA VAL A 189 54.81 -8.08 -21.58
C VAL A 189 54.43 -8.95 -20.38
N GLU A 190 55.33 -9.04 -19.39
CA GLU A 190 55.15 -9.90 -18.20
C GLU A 190 54.30 -9.26 -17.08
N PRO A 191 53.74 -10.07 -16.16
CA PRO A 191 52.94 -9.58 -15.04
C PRO A 191 53.81 -9.04 -13.89
N LEU A 192 53.28 -8.08 -13.13
CA LEU A 192 53.90 -7.58 -11.90
C LEU A 192 53.13 -8.05 -10.65
N VAL A 193 53.88 -8.50 -9.65
CA VAL A 193 53.40 -9.35 -8.55
C VAL A 193 52.93 -8.53 -7.34
N ALA A 194 51.99 -9.11 -6.58
CA ALA A 194 51.33 -8.50 -5.43
C ALA A 194 52.26 -8.09 -4.27
N ALA A 195 51.81 -7.09 -3.51
CA ALA A 195 52.18 -6.85 -2.12
C ALA A 195 50.90 -6.94 -1.25
N SER A 196 51.00 -7.55 -0.06
CA SER A 196 49.86 -7.86 0.80
C SER A 196 50.05 -7.29 2.20
N LEU A 197 49.06 -6.55 2.74
CA LEU A 197 48.99 -6.26 4.18
C LEU A 197 47.58 -5.90 4.71
N VAL A 198 47.01 -6.84 5.47
CA VAL A 198 46.20 -6.63 6.71
C VAL A 198 44.80 -5.96 6.65
N GLN A 199 43.77 -6.82 6.76
CA GLN A 199 42.58 -6.75 7.64
C GLN A 199 41.66 -5.50 7.71
N ALA A 200 40.45 -5.61 7.13
CA ALA A 200 39.17 -5.19 7.73
C ALA A 200 37.96 -5.86 7.02
N PRO A 201 36.85 -6.22 7.70
CA PRO A 201 35.78 -7.02 7.10
C PRO A 201 34.59 -6.19 6.53
N VAL A 202 34.74 -5.64 5.32
CA VAL A 202 33.64 -4.95 4.59
C VAL A 202 33.70 -5.21 3.07
N THR A 203 33.63 -6.48 2.64
CA THR A 203 33.91 -6.86 1.23
C THR A 203 32.69 -7.29 0.41
N THR A 204 31.67 -7.93 0.99
CA THR A 204 30.59 -8.59 0.22
C THR A 204 29.81 -7.65 -0.70
N ALA A 205 29.31 -6.53 -0.16
CA ALA A 205 28.53 -5.55 -0.93
C ALA A 205 29.35 -4.78 -1.98
N LEU A 206 30.67 -4.69 -1.81
CA LEU A 206 31.57 -4.09 -2.81
C LEU A 206 31.91 -5.08 -3.93
N GLU A 207 32.15 -6.35 -3.61
CA GLU A 207 32.33 -7.40 -4.61
C GLU A 207 31.07 -7.60 -5.48
N GLU A 208 29.88 -7.48 -4.90
CA GLU A 208 28.61 -7.55 -5.63
C GLU A 208 28.43 -6.36 -6.58
N LYS A 209 28.70 -5.13 -6.11
CA LYS A 209 28.64 -3.94 -6.98
C LYS A 209 29.71 -3.90 -8.07
N ILE A 210 30.88 -4.49 -7.81
CA ILE A 210 31.93 -4.72 -8.83
C ILE A 210 31.47 -5.75 -9.88
N LYS A 211 30.74 -6.81 -9.49
CA LYS A 211 30.16 -7.77 -10.45
C LYS A 211 29.11 -7.11 -11.34
N ASP A 212 28.19 -6.34 -10.79
CA ASP A 212 27.16 -5.64 -11.58
C ASP A 212 27.78 -4.62 -12.56
N LEU A 213 28.79 -3.85 -12.12
CA LEU A 213 29.53 -2.97 -13.02
C LEU A 213 30.31 -3.75 -14.10
N THR A 214 30.81 -4.95 -13.79
CA THR A 214 31.45 -5.84 -14.77
C THR A 214 30.43 -6.38 -15.80
N VAL A 215 29.20 -6.67 -15.39
CA VAL A 215 28.10 -7.11 -16.28
C VAL A 215 27.55 -5.96 -17.12
N GLN A 216 27.48 -4.74 -16.59
CA GLN A 216 27.19 -3.55 -17.39
C GLN A 216 28.30 -3.25 -18.40
N LEU A 217 29.57 -3.37 -18.00
CA LEU A 217 30.69 -3.25 -18.94
C LEU A 217 30.70 -4.36 -20.00
N SER A 218 30.37 -5.60 -19.66
CA SER A 218 30.28 -6.68 -20.67
C SER A 218 29.13 -6.43 -21.64
N THR A 219 27.94 -6.08 -21.16
CA THR A 219 26.77 -5.82 -22.03
C THR A 219 26.85 -4.52 -22.82
N GLN A 220 27.68 -3.54 -22.41
CA GLN A 220 28.05 -2.41 -23.27
C GLN A 220 29.14 -2.81 -24.28
N THR A 221 30.11 -3.65 -23.89
CA THR A 221 31.14 -4.17 -24.80
C THR A 221 30.52 -5.03 -25.90
N GLU A 222 29.53 -5.88 -25.58
CA GLU A 222 28.75 -6.66 -26.53
C GLU A 222 28.03 -5.75 -27.55
N LYS A 223 27.36 -4.68 -27.09
CA LYS A 223 26.72 -3.70 -27.99
C LYS A 223 27.73 -2.95 -28.87
N CYS A 224 28.91 -2.62 -28.34
CA CYS A 224 29.98 -2.04 -29.14
C CYS A 224 30.47 -3.03 -30.21
N GLN A 225 30.61 -4.32 -29.88
CA GLN A 225 30.99 -5.37 -30.84
C GLN A 225 29.88 -5.63 -31.88
N GLU A 226 28.60 -5.59 -31.52
CA GLU A 226 27.47 -5.68 -32.46
C GLU A 226 27.47 -4.48 -33.44
N LEU A 227 27.70 -3.26 -32.93
CA LEU A 227 27.78 -2.05 -33.75
C LEU A 227 29.02 -2.06 -34.66
N GLU A 228 30.18 -2.51 -34.16
CA GLU A 228 31.40 -2.69 -34.94
C GLU A 228 31.23 -3.75 -36.03
N GLY A 229 30.59 -4.89 -35.71
CA GLY A 229 30.22 -5.92 -36.68
C GLY A 229 29.29 -5.39 -37.77
N ALA A 230 28.24 -4.64 -37.41
CA ALA A 230 27.33 -4.02 -38.37
C ALA A 230 28.01 -2.96 -39.25
N LEU A 231 28.98 -2.21 -38.71
CA LEU A 231 29.77 -1.22 -39.45
C LEU A 231 30.72 -1.91 -40.44
N ASN A 232 31.40 -2.98 -40.00
CA ASN A 232 32.26 -3.81 -40.84
C ASN A 232 31.47 -4.47 -41.99
N GLN A 233 30.32 -5.10 -41.70
CA GLN A 233 29.48 -5.70 -42.73
C GLN A 233 28.98 -4.68 -43.76
N ARG A 234 28.62 -3.46 -43.31
CA ARG A 234 28.26 -2.35 -44.21
C ARG A 234 29.45 -1.84 -45.05
N SER A 235 30.67 -1.94 -44.54
CA SER A 235 31.90 -1.64 -45.28
C SER A 235 32.19 -2.68 -46.36
N GLU A 236 31.98 -3.98 -46.05
CA GLU A 236 32.10 -5.07 -47.02
C GLU A 236 31.09 -4.94 -48.17
N ASP A 237 29.80 -4.70 -47.86
CA ASP A 237 28.76 -4.47 -48.88
C ASP A 237 29.08 -3.26 -49.77
N LEU A 238 29.60 -2.16 -49.20
CA LEU A 238 30.03 -0.99 -49.97
C LEU A 238 31.19 -1.32 -50.91
N ASN A 239 32.18 -2.10 -50.45
CA ASN A 239 33.33 -2.48 -51.26
C ASN A 239 32.97 -3.51 -52.34
N LYS A 240 32.05 -4.42 -52.05
CA LYS A 240 31.43 -5.32 -53.03
C LYS A 240 30.68 -4.53 -54.11
N GLN A 241 29.90 -3.52 -53.73
CA GLN A 241 29.22 -2.64 -54.68
C GLN A 241 30.22 -1.87 -55.58
N LYS A 242 31.34 -1.39 -55.03
CA LYS A 242 32.43 -0.77 -55.84
C LYS A 242 33.00 -1.77 -56.85
N SER A 243 33.33 -2.99 -56.41
CA SER A 243 33.85 -4.06 -57.28
C SER A 243 32.89 -4.38 -58.43
N ASP A 244 31.59 -4.47 -58.14
CA ASP A 244 30.52 -4.65 -59.13
C ASP A 244 30.46 -3.52 -60.16
N HIS A 245 30.72 -2.26 -59.75
CA HIS A 245 30.77 -1.11 -60.64
C HIS A 245 32.05 -1.08 -61.49
N ASP A 246 33.21 -1.40 -60.91
CA ASP A 246 34.47 -1.52 -61.65
C ASP A 246 34.44 -2.67 -62.67
N GLU A 247 33.80 -3.80 -62.36
CA GLU A 247 33.54 -4.85 -63.33
C GLU A 247 32.65 -4.37 -64.49
N LYS A 248 31.57 -3.63 -64.20
CA LYS A 248 30.69 -3.06 -65.22
C LYS A 248 31.45 -2.07 -66.11
N MET A 249 32.29 -1.22 -65.52
CA MET A 249 33.16 -0.29 -66.25
C MET A 249 34.21 -1.02 -67.11
N LYS A 250 34.79 -2.12 -66.62
CA LYS A 250 35.74 -2.97 -67.37
C LYS A 250 35.06 -3.66 -68.55
N LYS A 251 33.86 -4.21 -68.35
CA LYS A 251 33.02 -4.81 -69.41
C LYS A 251 32.62 -3.76 -70.45
N MET A 252 32.22 -2.56 -70.03
CA MET A 252 31.88 -1.46 -70.94
C MET A 252 33.08 -0.96 -71.76
N LYS A 253 34.26 -0.81 -71.15
CA LYS A 253 35.52 -0.49 -71.86
C LYS A 253 35.89 -1.55 -72.91
N ALA A 254 35.69 -2.83 -72.60
CA ALA A 254 35.94 -3.92 -73.55
C ALA A 254 34.99 -3.87 -74.77
N ILE A 255 33.71 -3.54 -74.56
CA ILE A 255 32.73 -3.36 -75.64
C ILE A 255 33.14 -2.20 -76.56
N PHE A 256 33.55 -1.06 -76.01
CA PHE A 256 34.03 0.08 -76.82
C PHE A 256 35.32 -0.25 -77.61
N ALA A 257 36.25 -1.01 -77.02
CA ALA A 257 37.45 -1.46 -77.72
C ALA A 257 37.11 -2.40 -78.90
N ALA A 258 36.19 -3.34 -78.71
CA ALA A 258 35.71 -4.22 -79.78
C ALA A 258 34.98 -3.44 -80.89
N ALA A 259 34.13 -2.48 -80.53
CA ALA A 259 33.43 -1.63 -81.51
C ALA A 259 34.41 -0.82 -82.37
N ASN A 260 35.45 -0.24 -81.77
CA ASN A 260 36.49 0.50 -82.51
C ASN A 260 37.32 -0.42 -83.42
N LYS A 261 37.59 -1.67 -83.03
CA LYS A 261 38.27 -2.66 -83.89
C LYS A 261 37.45 -2.94 -85.14
N ASN A 262 36.17 -3.29 -84.99
CA ASN A 262 35.28 -3.58 -86.09
C ASN A 262 35.12 -2.36 -87.03
N LEU A 263 35.05 -1.14 -86.47
CA LEU A 263 34.95 0.10 -87.25
C LEU A 263 36.19 0.35 -88.12
N ASN A 264 37.39 -0.01 -87.65
CA ASN A 264 38.60 0.06 -88.45
C ASN A 264 38.67 -1.04 -89.54
N GLU A 265 38.15 -2.24 -89.25
CA GLU A 265 38.04 -3.32 -90.26
C GLU A 265 37.08 -2.94 -91.40
N TYR A 266 35.96 -2.26 -91.10
CA TYR A 266 35.08 -1.70 -92.12
C TYR A 266 35.78 -0.61 -92.95
N ARG A 267 36.58 0.27 -92.33
CA ARG A 267 37.36 1.31 -93.06
C ARG A 267 38.38 0.69 -94.03
N GLN A 268 39.08 -0.36 -93.62
CA GLN A 268 39.99 -1.09 -94.51
C GLN A 268 39.24 -1.77 -95.66
N THR A 269 38.07 -2.36 -95.39
CA THR A 269 37.22 -3.00 -96.40
C THR A 269 36.71 -2.02 -97.45
N ILE A 270 36.39 -0.78 -97.05
CA ILE A 270 35.99 0.29 -97.97
C ILE A 270 37.16 0.71 -98.87
N ALA A 271 38.34 0.99 -98.29
CA ALA A 271 39.52 1.40 -99.07
C ALA A 271 39.91 0.37 -100.15
N ALA A 272 39.92 -0.92 -99.81
CA ALA A 272 40.21 -1.99 -100.76
C ALA A 272 39.17 -2.10 -101.89
N LYS A 273 37.92 -1.66 -101.68
CA LYS A 273 36.87 -1.61 -102.71
C LYS A 273 36.99 -0.37 -103.60
N ASP A 274 37.45 0.75 -103.06
CA ASP A 274 37.75 1.95 -103.86
C ASP A 274 38.94 1.71 -104.82
N GLU A 275 39.94 0.92 -104.41
CA GLU A 275 41.05 0.46 -105.27
C GLU A 275 40.56 -0.44 -106.43
N GLU A 276 39.73 -1.44 -106.15
CA GLU A 276 39.12 -2.32 -107.18
C GLU A 276 38.28 -1.52 -108.20
N ILE A 277 37.57 -0.49 -107.75
CA ILE A 277 36.81 0.42 -108.61
C ILE A 277 37.73 1.27 -109.51
N ALA A 278 38.95 1.59 -109.07
CA ALA A 278 39.92 2.31 -109.88
C ALA A 278 40.52 1.42 -110.99
N GLU A 279 40.89 0.17 -110.68
CA GLU A 279 41.40 -0.78 -111.68
C GLU A 279 40.38 -1.06 -112.79
N LEU A 280 39.11 -1.28 -112.42
CA LEU A 280 38.04 -1.58 -113.38
C LEU A 280 37.78 -0.41 -114.35
N LYS A 281 37.92 0.85 -113.90
CA LYS A 281 37.83 2.03 -114.77
C LYS A 281 38.97 2.09 -115.79
N SER A 282 40.21 1.83 -115.35
CA SER A 282 41.39 1.83 -116.24
C SER A 282 41.28 0.78 -117.36
N ARG A 283 40.71 -0.39 -117.07
CA ARG A 283 40.44 -1.42 -118.10
C ARG A 283 39.39 -1.01 -119.13
N LEU A 284 38.42 -0.17 -118.77
CA LEU A 284 37.35 0.25 -119.69
C LEU A 284 37.84 1.29 -120.71
N GLU A 285 38.88 2.05 -120.36
CA GLU A 285 39.40 3.19 -121.15
C GLU A 285 40.40 2.77 -122.25
N THR A 286 40.82 1.50 -122.28
CA THR A 286 41.93 1.00 -123.11
C THR A 286 41.54 0.18 -124.35
N GLN A 287 40.24 0.15 -124.73
CA GLN A 287 39.73 -0.70 -125.81
C GLN A 287 39.22 0.09 -127.04
N PRO A 288 40.01 0.21 -128.14
CA PRO A 288 39.62 0.95 -129.35
C PRO A 288 38.76 0.10 -130.33
N PRO A 289 37.74 0.68 -131.02
CA PRO A 289 36.83 -0.08 -131.90
C PRO A 289 37.07 0.16 -133.43
N ALA A 290 37.45 -0.88 -134.21
CA ALA A 290 37.49 -0.79 -135.69
C ALA A 290 37.61 -2.14 -136.49
N VAL A 291 36.51 -2.90 -136.67
CA VAL A 291 36.30 -3.87 -137.79
C VAL A 291 34.78 -3.94 -138.05
N SER A 292 34.20 -3.30 -139.08
CA SER A 292 34.13 -3.67 -140.50
C SER A 292 33.19 -4.87 -140.84
N GLU A 293 32.02 -4.49 -141.37
CA GLU A 293 30.83 -5.20 -141.92
C GLU A 293 30.67 -6.73 -141.91
N GLU A 294 31.69 -7.56 -142.14
CA GLU A 294 31.52 -9.02 -141.98
C GLU A 294 31.33 -9.37 -140.50
N GLN A 295 32.09 -8.67 -139.65
CA GLN A 295 31.87 -8.68 -138.21
C GLN A 295 30.49 -8.12 -137.84
N ALA A 296 29.85 -7.26 -138.65
CA ALA A 296 28.50 -6.75 -138.38
C ALA A 296 27.40 -7.80 -138.59
N ARG A 297 27.64 -8.84 -139.41
CA ARG A 297 26.70 -9.98 -139.54
C ARG A 297 26.87 -11.00 -138.43
N GLU A 298 28.11 -11.36 -138.09
CA GLU A 298 28.37 -12.17 -136.90
C GLU A 298 27.91 -11.45 -135.63
N GLN A 299 28.13 -10.13 -135.50
CA GLN A 299 27.55 -9.30 -134.43
C GLN A 299 26.03 -9.27 -134.51
N SER A 300 25.38 -9.18 -135.68
CA SER A 300 23.92 -9.22 -135.74
C SER A 300 23.32 -10.56 -135.31
N GLN A 301 23.99 -11.68 -135.58
CA GLN A 301 23.53 -12.99 -135.14
C GLN A 301 23.90 -13.25 -133.68
N ALA A 302 25.12 -12.89 -133.25
CA ALA A 302 25.51 -12.91 -131.85
C ALA A 302 24.67 -11.94 -131.00
N VAL A 303 24.17 -10.83 -131.54
CA VAL A 303 23.19 -9.95 -130.87
C VAL A 303 21.84 -10.65 -130.76
N GLN A 304 21.38 -11.41 -131.75
CA GLN A 304 20.14 -12.21 -131.61
C GLN A 304 20.30 -13.34 -130.58
N ASP A 305 21.44 -14.03 -130.56
CA ASP A 305 21.73 -15.07 -129.57
C ASP A 305 21.93 -14.45 -128.16
N LEU A 306 22.57 -13.29 -128.04
CA LEU A 306 22.68 -12.52 -126.80
C LEU A 306 21.36 -11.90 -126.37
N GLU A 307 20.46 -11.51 -127.28
CA GLU A 307 19.09 -11.06 -126.97
C GLU A 307 18.26 -12.23 -126.45
N ALA A 308 18.38 -13.42 -127.05
CA ALA A 308 17.72 -14.64 -126.59
C ALA A 308 18.24 -15.08 -125.20
N GLU A 309 19.56 -15.05 -124.99
CA GLU A 309 20.18 -15.38 -123.70
C GLU A 309 19.89 -14.30 -122.64
N LEU A 310 19.97 -13.01 -122.97
CA LEU A 310 19.59 -11.91 -122.08
C LEU A 310 18.11 -11.98 -121.70
N LYS A 311 17.24 -12.40 -122.63
CA LYS A 311 15.82 -12.64 -122.35
C LYS A 311 15.62 -13.87 -121.46
N SER A 312 16.32 -14.97 -121.72
CA SER A 312 16.33 -16.17 -120.85
C SER A 312 16.79 -15.84 -119.43
N GLN A 313 17.89 -15.09 -119.30
CA GLN A 313 18.39 -14.58 -118.02
C GLN A 313 17.43 -13.58 -117.36
N SER A 314 16.74 -12.74 -118.14
CA SER A 314 15.70 -11.81 -117.65
C SER A 314 14.49 -12.57 -117.10
N GLU A 315 14.01 -13.60 -117.80
CA GLU A 315 12.91 -14.47 -117.35
C GLU A 315 13.32 -15.27 -116.11
N ALA A 316 14.53 -15.83 -116.08
CA ALA A 316 15.09 -16.52 -114.90
C ALA A 316 15.27 -15.56 -113.70
N ALA A 317 15.71 -14.33 -113.93
CA ALA A 317 15.82 -13.29 -112.91
C ALA A 317 14.44 -12.86 -112.40
N ALA A 318 13.44 -12.71 -113.27
CA ALA A 318 12.07 -12.39 -112.90
C ALA A 318 11.45 -13.50 -112.02
N ILE A 319 11.66 -14.78 -112.38
CA ILE A 319 11.25 -15.92 -111.55
C ILE A 319 11.96 -15.88 -110.18
N LYS A 320 13.26 -15.57 -110.15
CA LYS A 320 14.04 -15.46 -108.90
C LYS A 320 13.56 -14.29 -108.02
N VAL A 321 13.20 -13.14 -108.61
CA VAL A 321 12.57 -12.01 -107.91
C VAL A 321 11.21 -12.42 -107.36
N GLN A 322 10.36 -13.08 -108.16
CA GLN A 322 9.05 -13.57 -107.71
C GLN A 322 9.16 -14.57 -106.55
N GLN A 323 10.17 -15.45 -106.56
CA GLN A 323 10.46 -16.36 -105.44
C GLN A 323 10.94 -15.62 -104.18
N LEU A 324 11.77 -14.58 -104.33
CA LEU A 324 12.24 -13.74 -103.22
C LEU A 324 11.11 -12.89 -102.64
N GLU A 325 10.23 -12.33 -103.47
CA GLU A 325 9.00 -11.68 -103.04
C GLU A 325 8.08 -12.64 -102.30
N GLY A 326 7.90 -13.86 -102.80
CA GLY A 326 7.10 -14.91 -102.13
C GLY A 326 7.62 -15.20 -100.72
N LYS A 327 8.95 -15.38 -100.58
CA LYS A 327 9.62 -15.57 -99.29
C LYS A 327 9.48 -14.33 -98.40
N TYR A 328 9.68 -13.13 -98.92
CA TYR A 328 9.55 -11.87 -98.18
C TYR A 328 8.12 -11.65 -97.65
N ARG A 329 7.09 -11.95 -98.45
CA ARG A 329 5.68 -11.89 -98.03
C ARG A 329 5.40 -12.92 -96.91
N GLN A 330 5.98 -14.12 -96.99
CA GLN A 330 5.87 -15.15 -95.94
C GLN A 330 6.57 -14.74 -94.64
N THR A 331 7.82 -14.27 -94.69
CA THR A 331 8.55 -13.84 -93.49
C THR A 331 7.95 -12.59 -92.86
N ASN A 332 7.43 -11.65 -93.65
CA ASN A 332 6.71 -10.49 -93.13
C ASN A 332 5.37 -10.89 -92.46
N SER A 333 4.66 -11.89 -93.00
CA SER A 333 3.47 -12.45 -92.33
C SER A 333 3.79 -13.15 -91.01
N GLN A 334 4.92 -13.87 -90.93
CA GLN A 334 5.40 -14.46 -89.68
C GLN A 334 5.80 -13.39 -88.66
N LEU A 335 6.52 -12.35 -89.10
CA LEU A 335 6.91 -11.21 -88.27
C LEU A 335 5.69 -10.49 -87.67
N GLU A 336 4.64 -10.26 -88.46
CA GLU A 336 3.43 -9.58 -87.97
C GLU A 336 2.64 -10.43 -86.98
N LYS A 337 2.56 -11.76 -87.19
CA LYS A 337 2.00 -12.69 -86.19
C LYS A 337 2.78 -12.62 -84.87
N LEU A 338 4.11 -12.69 -84.94
CA LEU A 338 4.97 -12.66 -83.76
C LEU A 338 4.87 -11.31 -83.01
N LYS A 339 4.71 -10.18 -83.71
CA LYS A 339 4.39 -8.88 -83.08
C LYS A 339 3.06 -8.93 -82.32
N VAL A 340 2.00 -9.48 -82.91
CA VAL A 340 0.68 -9.59 -82.27
C VAL A 340 0.74 -10.51 -81.05
N GLU A 341 1.41 -11.67 -81.17
CA GLU A 341 1.65 -12.60 -80.06
C GLU A 341 2.45 -11.95 -78.93
N TYR A 342 3.50 -11.18 -79.24
CA TYR A 342 4.28 -10.43 -78.26
C TYR A 342 3.47 -9.33 -77.56
N GLN A 343 2.60 -8.60 -78.28
CA GLN A 343 1.71 -7.61 -77.65
C GLN A 343 0.66 -8.29 -76.75
N GLN A 344 0.09 -9.41 -77.17
CA GLN A 344 -0.81 -10.21 -76.32
C GLN A 344 -0.09 -10.75 -75.08
N TYR A 345 1.14 -11.25 -75.23
CA TYR A 345 1.97 -11.70 -74.10
C TYR A 345 2.25 -10.55 -73.14
N LYS A 346 2.63 -9.37 -73.64
CA LYS A 346 2.84 -8.16 -72.84
C LYS A 346 1.59 -7.76 -72.05
N GLN A 347 0.41 -7.80 -72.67
CA GLN A 347 -0.88 -7.53 -72.01
C GLN A 347 -1.23 -8.56 -70.94
N ARG A 348 -1.01 -9.87 -71.20
CA ARG A 348 -1.21 -10.94 -70.21
C ARG A 348 -0.24 -10.83 -69.03
N ALA A 349 1.03 -10.53 -69.31
CA ALA A 349 2.04 -10.31 -68.27
C ALA A 349 1.72 -9.08 -67.41
N SER A 350 1.29 -7.96 -68.00
CA SER A 350 0.91 -6.77 -67.22
C SER A 350 -0.36 -6.99 -66.40
N THR A 351 -1.36 -7.71 -66.92
CA THR A 351 -2.59 -8.00 -66.17
C THR A 351 -2.37 -9.00 -65.04
N LEU A 352 -1.53 -10.03 -65.24
CA LEU A 352 -1.13 -10.95 -64.16
C LEU A 352 -0.31 -10.24 -63.07
N LEU A 353 0.64 -9.38 -63.44
CA LEU A 353 1.41 -8.59 -62.47
C LEU A 353 0.53 -7.56 -61.73
N GLN A 354 -0.49 -7.02 -62.38
CA GLN A 354 -1.48 -6.15 -61.74
C GLN A 354 -2.34 -6.95 -60.74
N GLN A 355 -2.92 -8.08 -61.15
CA GLN A 355 -3.70 -8.96 -60.27
C GLN A 355 -2.88 -9.48 -59.08
N GLN A 356 -1.60 -9.81 -59.29
CA GLN A 356 -0.71 -10.22 -58.20
C GLN A 356 -0.44 -9.06 -57.23
N ARG A 357 -0.23 -7.83 -57.72
CA ARG A 357 -0.09 -6.65 -56.86
C ARG A 357 -1.37 -6.36 -56.09
N GLU A 358 -2.52 -6.37 -56.77
CA GLU A 358 -3.82 -6.09 -56.15
C GLU A 358 -4.15 -7.12 -55.06
N SER A 359 -3.94 -8.42 -55.31
CA SER A 359 -4.18 -9.47 -54.30
C SER A 359 -3.24 -9.37 -53.09
N VAL A 360 -1.93 -9.25 -53.31
CA VAL A 360 -0.96 -9.07 -52.21
C VAL A 360 -1.26 -7.80 -51.42
N GLN A 361 -1.59 -6.69 -52.09
CA GLN A 361 -1.94 -5.44 -51.42
C GLN A 361 -3.25 -5.55 -50.63
N THR A 362 -4.28 -6.27 -51.12
CA THR A 362 -5.49 -6.50 -50.32
C THR A 362 -5.26 -7.37 -49.09
N ASP A 363 -4.34 -8.35 -49.16
CA ASP A 363 -4.00 -9.20 -48.03
C ASP A 363 -3.17 -8.41 -46.99
N ASP A 364 -2.17 -7.64 -47.43
CA ASP A 364 -1.36 -6.78 -46.57
C ASP A 364 -2.18 -5.63 -45.94
N ASP A 365 -3.05 -4.95 -46.70
CA ASP A 365 -3.95 -3.91 -46.17
C ASP A 365 -4.94 -4.49 -45.15
N SER A 366 -5.47 -5.70 -45.39
CA SER A 366 -6.36 -6.40 -44.45
C SER A 366 -5.64 -6.77 -43.16
N LYS A 367 -4.41 -7.28 -43.26
CA LYS A 367 -3.57 -7.65 -42.11
C LYS A 367 -3.07 -6.43 -41.33
N LEU A 368 -2.72 -5.34 -42.02
CA LEU A 368 -2.37 -4.06 -41.41
C LEU A 368 -3.56 -3.52 -40.61
N LYS A 369 -4.77 -3.58 -41.18
CA LYS A 369 -6.00 -3.22 -40.46
C LYS A 369 -6.24 -4.12 -39.25
N GLU A 370 -6.09 -5.45 -39.36
CA GLU A 370 -6.26 -6.35 -38.22
C GLU A 370 -5.28 -6.02 -37.08
N LEU A 371 -4.00 -5.79 -37.40
CA LEU A 371 -2.99 -5.37 -36.43
C LEU A 371 -3.31 -3.99 -35.82
N GLN A 372 -3.89 -3.08 -36.60
CA GLN A 372 -4.34 -1.78 -36.11
C GLN A 372 -5.55 -1.93 -35.15
N ASP A 373 -6.55 -2.74 -35.51
CA ASP A 373 -7.70 -3.04 -34.64
C ASP A 373 -7.26 -3.75 -33.34
N GLN A 374 -6.28 -4.66 -33.40
CA GLN A 374 -5.66 -5.30 -32.23
C GLN A 374 -4.92 -4.30 -31.34
N LEU A 375 -4.10 -3.40 -31.91
CA LEU A 375 -3.44 -2.32 -31.17
C LEU A 375 -4.45 -1.38 -30.50
N ASP A 376 -5.55 -1.09 -31.18
CA ASP A 376 -6.60 -0.20 -30.68
C ASP A 376 -7.40 -0.86 -29.53
N VAL A 377 -7.57 -2.18 -29.53
CA VAL A 377 -8.09 -2.96 -28.38
C VAL A 377 -7.09 -2.95 -27.22
N MET A 378 -5.83 -3.32 -27.45
CA MET A 378 -4.80 -3.29 -26.40
C MET A 378 -4.59 -1.89 -25.81
N SER A 379 -4.78 -0.83 -26.61
CA SER A 379 -4.73 0.56 -26.11
C SER A 379 -5.93 0.92 -25.23
N LYS A 380 -7.11 0.34 -25.46
CA LYS A 380 -8.30 0.51 -24.60
C LYS A 380 -8.17 -0.28 -23.31
N ASP A 381 -7.70 -1.52 -23.39
CA ASP A 381 -7.50 -2.39 -22.23
C ASP A 381 -6.43 -1.82 -21.29
N ASN A 382 -5.29 -1.36 -21.82
CA ASN A 382 -4.28 -0.65 -21.03
C ASN A 382 -4.84 0.60 -20.35
N ARG A 383 -5.68 1.39 -21.03
CA ARG A 383 -6.34 2.55 -20.42
C ARG A 383 -7.28 2.13 -19.28
N SER A 384 -8.07 1.07 -19.45
CA SER A 384 -8.91 0.52 -18.37
C SER A 384 -8.04 0.10 -17.17
N ILE A 385 -7.01 -0.71 -17.40
CA ILE A 385 -6.10 -1.19 -16.35
C ILE A 385 -5.44 -0.02 -15.60
N THR A 386 -5.01 1.04 -16.30
CA THR A 386 -4.49 2.25 -15.62
C THR A 386 -5.53 3.00 -14.80
N SER A 387 -6.80 3.03 -15.25
CA SER A 387 -7.91 3.63 -14.48
C SER A 387 -8.27 2.79 -13.25
N ASP A 388 -8.29 1.47 -13.38
CA ASP A 388 -8.57 0.53 -12.30
C ASP A 388 -7.44 0.54 -11.25
N LEU A 389 -6.18 0.67 -11.69
CA LEU A 389 -5.01 0.88 -10.83
C LEU A 389 -5.12 2.19 -10.04
N GLN A 390 -5.44 3.30 -10.70
CA GLN A 390 -5.66 4.59 -10.04
C GLN A 390 -6.84 4.54 -9.03
N GLU A 391 -7.91 3.80 -9.33
CA GLU A 391 -8.99 3.62 -8.35
C GLU A 391 -8.55 2.72 -7.17
N ALA A 392 -7.69 1.72 -7.40
CA ALA A 392 -7.11 0.89 -6.35
C ALA A 392 -6.15 1.68 -5.44
N GLU A 393 -5.29 2.54 -6.00
CA GLU A 393 -4.43 3.46 -5.26
C GLU A 393 -5.26 4.47 -4.45
N ALA A 394 -6.29 5.08 -5.05
CA ALA A 394 -7.20 5.99 -4.37
C ALA A 394 -8.03 5.30 -3.26
N ARG A 395 -8.30 4.00 -3.38
CA ARG A 395 -8.88 3.18 -2.29
C ARG A 395 -7.86 2.91 -1.20
N LYS A 396 -6.62 2.53 -1.54
CA LYS A 396 -5.52 2.29 -0.59
C LYS A 396 -5.26 3.53 0.28
N ALA A 397 -5.11 4.71 -0.32
CA ALA A 397 -4.87 5.96 0.42
C ALA A 397 -6.00 6.30 1.42
N ARG A 398 -7.25 5.91 1.14
CA ARG A 398 -8.37 6.06 2.09
C ARG A 398 -8.27 5.06 3.25
N VAL A 399 -7.89 3.81 2.97
CA VAL A 399 -7.63 2.79 4.00
C VAL A 399 -6.52 3.26 4.95
N GLU A 400 -5.43 3.80 4.40
CA GLU A 400 -4.28 4.30 5.17
C GLU A 400 -4.66 5.53 6.03
N SER A 401 -5.44 6.47 5.47
CA SER A 401 -5.96 7.62 6.23
C SER A 401 -6.91 7.22 7.35
N GLU A 402 -7.78 6.23 7.14
CA GLU A 402 -8.68 5.72 8.18
C GLU A 402 -7.92 4.93 9.26
N LEU A 403 -6.88 4.19 8.89
CA LEU A 403 -6.00 3.50 9.83
C LEU A 403 -5.25 4.49 10.74
N GLN A 404 -4.71 5.58 10.17
CA GLN A 404 -4.07 6.63 10.96
C GLN A 404 -5.06 7.26 11.95
N LEU A 405 -6.28 7.61 11.51
CA LEU A 405 -7.32 8.16 12.37
C LEU A 405 -7.71 7.18 13.50
N ALA A 406 -7.71 5.87 13.24
CA ALA A 406 -7.94 4.85 14.27
C ALA A 406 -6.78 4.75 15.26
N MET A 407 -5.52 4.85 14.81
CA MET A 407 -4.34 4.89 15.68
C MET A 407 -4.33 6.14 16.57
N ASP A 408 -4.64 7.32 16.02
CA ASP A 408 -4.73 8.57 16.75
C ASP A 408 -5.86 8.52 17.82
N GLN A 409 -7.00 7.89 17.49
CA GLN A 409 -8.08 7.63 18.45
C GLN A 409 -7.65 6.70 19.58
N ILE A 410 -6.97 5.58 19.28
CA ILE A 410 -6.45 4.65 20.29
C ILE A 410 -5.49 5.38 21.23
N ALA A 411 -4.51 6.13 20.71
CA ALA A 411 -3.57 6.90 21.53
C ALA A 411 -4.28 7.93 22.44
N SER A 412 -5.37 8.56 21.96
CA SER A 412 -6.19 9.47 22.78
C SER A 412 -6.92 8.75 23.93
N LEU A 413 -7.42 7.55 23.68
CA LEU A 413 -8.09 6.71 24.68
C LEU A 413 -7.10 6.14 25.71
N GLU A 414 -5.92 5.72 25.28
CA GLU A 414 -4.83 5.27 26.17
C GLU A 414 -4.37 6.39 27.11
N SER A 415 -4.20 7.60 26.59
CA SER A 415 -3.89 8.80 27.39
C SER A 415 -4.98 9.08 28.43
N SER A 416 -6.27 8.99 28.03
CA SER A 416 -7.42 9.11 28.94
C SER A 416 -7.41 8.03 30.03
N HIS A 417 -7.18 6.77 29.66
CA HIS A 417 -7.11 5.64 30.58
C HIS A 417 -5.95 5.74 31.59
N GLU A 418 -4.77 6.24 31.19
CA GLU A 418 -3.67 6.46 32.13
C GLU A 418 -3.92 7.67 33.05
N ILE A 419 -4.67 8.70 32.60
CA ILE A 419 -5.17 9.76 33.50
C ILE A 419 -6.15 9.17 34.53
N SER A 420 -7.11 8.33 34.11
CA SER A 420 -8.03 7.65 35.03
C SER A 420 -7.29 6.73 36.01
N ARG A 421 -6.31 5.93 35.54
CA ARG A 421 -5.45 5.11 36.42
C ARG A 421 -4.66 5.96 37.41
N ARG A 422 -4.22 7.17 37.05
CA ARG A 422 -3.56 8.09 38.00
C ARG A 422 -4.52 8.59 39.07
N GLN A 423 -5.77 8.90 38.71
CA GLN A 423 -6.82 9.28 39.67
C GLN A 423 -7.17 8.10 40.60
N GLU A 424 -7.35 6.89 40.06
CA GLU A 424 -7.57 5.67 40.83
C GLU A 424 -6.42 5.38 41.82
N ARG A 425 -5.16 5.52 41.37
CA ARG A 425 -3.97 5.42 42.24
C ARG A 425 -3.95 6.52 43.32
N GLN A 426 -4.46 7.72 43.06
CA GLN A 426 -4.58 8.79 44.05
C GLN A 426 -5.68 8.48 45.08
N HIS A 427 -6.88 8.09 44.64
CA HIS A 427 -7.97 7.68 45.54
C HIS A 427 -7.59 6.44 46.38
N THR A 428 -6.86 5.48 45.81
CA THR A 428 -6.32 4.32 46.55
C THR A 428 -5.33 4.73 47.65
N ARG A 429 -4.57 5.83 47.46
CA ARG A 429 -3.71 6.40 48.53
C ARG A 429 -4.57 7.07 49.59
N GLN A 430 -5.50 7.95 49.18
CA GLN A 430 -6.43 8.63 50.09
C GLN A 430 -7.20 7.66 50.98
N LEU A 431 -7.72 6.56 50.41
CA LEU A 431 -8.40 5.49 51.18
C LEU A 431 -7.48 4.83 52.20
N LYS A 432 -6.22 4.53 51.85
CA LYS A 432 -5.24 3.95 52.80
C LYS A 432 -4.84 4.93 53.89
N ASP A 433 -4.78 6.22 53.60
CA ASP A 433 -4.46 7.26 54.59
C ASP A 433 -5.64 7.54 55.53
N LEU A 434 -6.89 7.47 55.04
CA LEU A 434 -8.09 7.45 55.86
C LEU A 434 -8.21 6.17 56.71
N GLU A 435 -7.85 5.00 56.17
CA GLU A 435 -7.83 3.72 56.90
C GLU A 435 -6.81 3.74 58.04
N ARG A 436 -5.63 4.36 57.83
CA ARG A 436 -4.64 4.62 58.87
C ARG A 436 -5.20 5.54 59.95
N ALA A 437 -5.70 6.71 59.56
CA ALA A 437 -6.28 7.68 60.50
C ALA A 437 -7.44 7.09 61.34
N LEU A 438 -8.27 6.23 60.73
CA LEU A 438 -9.34 5.52 61.43
C LEU A 438 -8.78 4.52 62.45
N LYS A 439 -7.74 3.76 62.11
CA LYS A 439 -7.06 2.83 63.03
C LYS A 439 -6.32 3.55 64.16
N ASP A 440 -5.77 4.73 63.90
CA ASP A 440 -5.13 5.55 64.93
C ASP A 440 -6.17 6.18 65.86
N ALA A 441 -7.29 6.68 65.33
CA ALA A 441 -8.43 7.13 66.14
C ALA A 441 -9.08 5.99 66.95
N GLN A 442 -9.08 4.75 66.44
CA GLN A 442 -9.49 3.56 67.21
C GLN A 442 -8.54 3.30 68.39
N ARG A 443 -7.23 3.35 68.19
CA ARG A 443 -6.22 3.21 69.27
C ARG A 443 -6.34 4.31 70.31
N GLU A 444 -6.54 5.55 69.89
CA GLU A 444 -6.77 6.67 70.82
C GLU A 444 -8.06 6.48 71.62
N ARG A 445 -9.12 5.97 71.00
CA ARG A 445 -10.37 5.61 71.68
C ARG A 445 -10.18 4.46 72.67
N GLU A 446 -9.53 3.37 72.28
CA GLU A 446 -9.21 2.23 73.16
C GLU A 446 -8.36 2.67 74.36
N ALA A 447 -7.39 3.57 74.15
CA ALA A 447 -6.60 4.16 75.21
C ALA A 447 -7.42 5.10 76.12
N ALA A 448 -8.39 5.83 75.57
CA ALA A 448 -9.31 6.67 76.34
C ALA A 448 -10.30 5.83 77.18
N GLU A 449 -10.87 4.77 76.59
CA GLU A 449 -11.73 3.81 77.30
C GLU A 449 -10.96 3.09 78.42
N SER A 450 -9.70 2.71 78.17
CA SER A 450 -8.81 2.14 79.20
C SER A 450 -8.53 3.12 80.35
N ARG A 451 -8.35 4.42 80.07
CA ARG A 451 -8.20 5.46 81.10
C ARG A 451 -9.50 5.66 81.89
N ILE A 452 -10.65 5.64 81.23
CA ILE A 452 -11.96 5.76 81.89
C ILE A 452 -12.18 4.56 82.82
N ALA A 453 -11.86 3.34 82.38
CA ALA A 453 -11.95 2.14 83.22
C ALA A 453 -11.04 2.23 84.46
N SER A 454 -9.79 2.69 84.30
CA SER A 454 -8.87 2.90 85.44
C SER A 454 -9.35 3.99 86.40
N ILE A 455 -9.97 5.07 85.91
CA ILE A 455 -10.58 6.10 86.76
C ILE A 455 -11.80 5.54 87.50
N GLN A 456 -12.63 4.71 86.85
CA GLN A 456 -13.77 4.04 87.48
C GLN A 456 -13.34 3.03 88.55
N GLU A 457 -12.24 2.30 88.33
CA GLU A 457 -11.65 1.40 89.33
C GLU A 457 -11.14 2.19 90.55
N LEU A 458 -10.41 3.28 90.34
CA LEU A 458 -9.97 4.17 91.42
C LEU A 458 -11.16 4.76 92.20
N GLN A 459 -12.21 5.22 91.51
CA GLN A 459 -13.44 5.71 92.13
C GLN A 459 -14.20 4.62 92.89
N ALA A 460 -14.19 3.38 92.42
CA ALA A 460 -14.78 2.24 93.13
C ALA A 460 -14.02 1.91 94.42
N VAL A 461 -12.68 1.96 94.39
CA VAL A 461 -11.83 1.79 95.58
C VAL A 461 -12.02 2.94 96.57
N GLU A 462 -12.09 4.19 96.10
CA GLU A 462 -12.37 5.37 96.94
C GLU A 462 -13.77 5.27 97.59
N ALA A 463 -14.80 4.92 96.81
CA ALA A 463 -16.15 4.69 97.33
C ALA A 463 -16.20 3.51 98.33
N GLN A 464 -15.45 2.44 98.11
CA GLN A 464 -15.34 1.32 99.05
C GLN A 464 -14.64 1.74 100.34
N SER A 465 -13.58 2.56 100.27
CA SER A 465 -12.92 3.13 101.45
C SER A 465 -13.87 4.01 102.25
N LEU A 466 -14.60 4.92 101.58
CA LEU A 466 -15.64 5.74 102.20
C LEU A 466 -16.76 4.91 102.83
N MET A 467 -17.22 3.83 102.17
CA MET A 467 -18.19 2.91 102.77
C MET A 467 -17.63 2.17 104.00
N GLN A 468 -16.34 1.83 104.01
CA GLN A 468 -15.68 1.18 105.15
C GLN A 468 -15.49 2.15 106.33
N GLU A 469 -15.10 3.40 106.06
CA GLU A 469 -15.03 4.47 107.07
C GLU A 469 -16.40 4.81 107.63
N LEU A 470 -17.41 5.00 106.78
CA LEU A 470 -18.80 5.22 107.20
C LEU A 470 -19.32 4.04 108.02
N GLY A 471 -19.11 2.80 107.57
CA GLY A 471 -19.50 1.60 108.33
C GLY A 471 -18.78 1.45 109.68
N GLY A 472 -17.51 1.86 109.76
CA GLY A 472 -16.77 1.95 111.02
C GLY A 472 -17.32 3.01 111.96
N ASN A 473 -17.63 4.20 111.44
CA ASN A 473 -18.24 5.31 112.18
C ASN A 473 -19.66 4.95 112.65
N THR A 474 -20.47 4.29 111.81
CA THR A 474 -21.80 3.78 112.20
C THR A 474 -21.69 2.78 113.34
N LYS A 475 -20.80 1.78 113.25
CA LYS A 475 -20.55 0.84 114.37
C LYS A 475 -20.11 1.54 115.65
N HIS A 476 -19.24 2.54 115.56
CA HIS A 476 -18.82 3.29 116.75
C HIS A 476 -19.96 4.13 117.35
N ILE A 477 -20.86 4.67 116.51
CA ILE A 477 -22.08 5.34 116.95
C ILE A 477 -23.07 4.33 117.59
N GLU A 478 -23.24 3.14 117.01
CA GLU A 478 -24.06 2.05 117.54
C GLU A 478 -23.53 1.55 118.90
N GLU A 479 -22.22 1.29 119.03
CA GLU A 479 -21.58 0.95 120.31
C GLU A 479 -21.79 2.03 121.37
N ARG A 480 -21.74 3.31 120.97
CA ARG A 480 -21.95 4.44 121.88
C ARG A 480 -23.43 4.64 122.21
N LEU A 481 -24.34 4.27 121.33
CA LEU A 481 -25.79 4.20 121.58
C LEU A 481 -26.10 3.06 122.55
N ALA A 482 -25.63 1.85 122.29
CA ALA A 482 -25.81 0.68 123.16
C ALA A 482 -25.28 0.94 124.59
N LYS A 483 -24.13 1.62 124.73
CA LYS A 483 -23.64 2.08 126.05
C LYS A 483 -24.58 3.10 126.71
N LYS A 484 -25.19 4.00 125.95
CA LYS A 484 -26.19 4.95 126.48
C LYS A 484 -27.54 4.29 126.78
N GLU A 485 -27.89 3.22 126.09
CA GLU A 485 -29.05 2.37 126.41
C GLU A 485 -28.79 1.53 127.67
N GLU A 486 -27.57 1.04 127.88
CA GLU A 486 -27.15 0.37 129.12
C GLU A 486 -27.13 1.34 130.31
N GLU A 487 -26.54 2.54 130.15
CA GLU A 487 -26.61 3.61 131.16
C GLU A 487 -28.07 4.00 131.47
N ASN A 488 -28.93 4.17 130.46
CA ASN A 488 -30.35 4.44 130.68
C ASN A 488 -31.08 3.27 131.36
N ALA A 489 -30.74 2.02 131.03
CA ALA A 489 -31.32 0.84 131.69
C ALA A 489 -30.85 0.74 133.16
N GLU A 490 -29.63 1.18 133.48
CA GLU A 490 -29.18 1.32 134.87
C GLU A 490 -29.86 2.48 135.60
N LEU A 491 -30.01 3.64 134.95
CA LEU A 491 -30.81 4.76 135.48
C LEU A 491 -32.27 4.36 135.72
N HIS A 492 -32.88 3.57 134.82
CA HIS A 492 -34.20 3.00 135.03
C HIS A 492 -34.22 2.01 136.21
N ARG A 493 -33.24 1.11 136.36
CA ARG A 493 -33.15 0.25 137.56
C ARG A 493 -32.98 1.05 138.85
N ILE A 494 -32.31 2.20 138.81
CA ILE A 494 -32.17 3.12 139.97
C ILE A 494 -33.50 3.85 140.22
N LEU A 495 -34.20 4.28 139.16
CA LEU A 495 -35.53 4.87 139.25
C LEU A 495 -36.54 3.88 139.82
N ASP A 496 -36.55 2.64 139.33
CA ASP A 496 -37.42 1.55 139.80
C ASP A 496 -37.13 1.23 141.28
N ARG A 497 -35.87 1.05 141.68
CA ARG A 497 -35.50 0.87 143.09
C ARG A 497 -35.95 2.04 143.96
N SER A 498 -35.69 3.29 143.55
CA SER A 498 -36.10 4.47 144.33
C SER A 498 -37.62 4.68 144.31
N SER A 499 -38.33 4.15 143.30
CA SER A 499 -39.79 4.09 143.23
C SER A 499 -40.36 3.01 144.14
N ASP A 500 -39.70 1.83 144.24
CA ASP A 500 -40.03 0.75 145.17
C ASP A 500 -39.71 1.16 146.62
N GLU A 501 -38.61 1.88 146.87
CA GLU A 501 -38.30 2.51 148.16
C GLU A 501 -39.33 3.59 148.50
N LEU A 502 -39.76 4.41 147.55
CA LEU A 502 -40.88 5.33 147.72
C LEU A 502 -42.23 4.62 147.91
N ALA A 503 -42.44 3.45 147.32
CA ALA A 503 -43.65 2.65 147.49
C ALA A 503 -43.68 1.98 148.86
N ALA A 504 -42.55 1.44 149.31
CA ALA A 504 -42.35 0.91 150.66
C ALA A 504 -42.52 2.02 151.71
N ALA A 505 -41.90 3.19 151.52
CA ALA A 505 -42.07 4.35 152.41
C ALA A 505 -43.51 4.89 152.39
N LYS A 506 -44.19 4.91 151.22
CA LYS A 506 -45.63 5.24 151.14
C LYS A 506 -46.51 4.19 151.82
N GLN A 507 -46.15 2.92 151.74
CA GLN A 507 -46.86 1.83 152.41
C GLN A 507 -46.59 1.84 153.92
N GLU A 508 -45.41 2.25 154.37
CA GLU A 508 -45.10 2.52 155.77
C GLU A 508 -45.89 3.74 156.28
N ILE A 509 -45.94 4.84 155.53
CA ILE A 509 -46.80 6.00 155.81
C ILE A 509 -48.30 5.61 155.81
N GLN A 510 -48.73 4.69 154.93
CA GLN A 510 -50.10 4.17 154.91
C GLN A 510 -50.39 3.28 156.10
N ASN A 511 -49.48 2.36 156.47
CA ASN A 511 -49.58 1.54 157.67
C ASN A 511 -49.62 2.41 158.94
N LEU A 512 -48.81 3.48 159.00
CA LEU A 512 -48.84 4.47 160.08
C LEU A 512 -50.16 5.28 160.08
N ARG A 513 -50.71 5.62 158.91
CA ARG A 513 -52.03 6.27 158.78
C ARG A 513 -53.15 5.35 159.24
N ASP A 514 -53.10 4.07 158.90
CA ASP A 514 -54.11 3.08 159.32
C ASP A 514 -54.00 2.79 160.82
N LEU A 515 -52.79 2.82 161.39
CA LEU A 515 -52.55 2.75 162.85
C LEU A 515 -52.97 4.02 163.61
N VAL A 516 -53.05 5.17 162.93
CA VAL A 516 -53.48 6.48 163.48
C VAL A 516 -54.98 6.78 163.20
N SER A 517 -55.69 5.91 162.47
CA SER A 517 -57.09 6.11 162.07
C SER A 517 -58.13 5.89 163.19
N SER A 518 -57.78 6.21 164.44
CA SER A 518 -58.64 6.08 165.62
C SER A 518 -58.82 7.38 166.43
N SER A 519 -58.79 8.55 165.77
CA SER A 519 -59.25 9.82 166.35
C SER A 519 -59.76 10.84 165.31
N GLU A 520 -61.07 11.11 165.39
CA GLU A 520 -61.80 12.34 165.03
C GLU A 520 -61.52 13.17 163.74
N THR A 521 -62.61 13.32 162.96
CA THR A 521 -63.10 14.55 162.28
C THR A 521 -62.61 15.00 160.88
N LYS A 522 -63.61 15.54 160.15
CA LYS A 522 -63.60 16.39 158.93
C LYS A 522 -62.96 17.78 159.22
N PRO A 523 -62.45 18.57 158.23
CA PRO A 523 -63.26 19.09 157.10
C PRO A 523 -62.54 19.46 155.78
N ASP A 524 -63.31 20.08 154.87
CA ASP A 524 -62.87 20.79 153.66
C ASP A 524 -62.12 22.12 153.94
N VAL A 525 -61.73 22.79 152.85
CA VAL A 525 -61.57 24.27 152.65
C VAL A 525 -60.15 24.79 152.36
N SER A 526 -59.82 24.76 151.06
CA SER A 526 -59.19 25.86 150.28
C SER A 526 -57.69 26.23 150.38
N ASN A 527 -57.18 26.59 149.19
CA ASN A 527 -56.45 27.82 148.85
C ASN A 527 -54.91 27.82 148.69
N PHE A 528 -54.50 28.72 147.78
CA PHE A 528 -53.22 29.44 147.66
C PHE A 528 -51.92 28.71 147.23
N ALA A 529 -51.44 29.13 146.04
CA ALA A 529 -50.07 29.60 145.78
C ALA A 529 -48.88 28.60 145.75
N SER A 530 -47.71 28.96 145.22
CA SER A 530 -47.31 29.88 144.12
C SER A 530 -45.77 29.92 144.06
N VAL A 531 -45.16 30.10 142.87
CA VAL A 531 -43.80 30.68 142.68
C VAL A 531 -42.62 29.84 143.25
N SER A 532 -41.40 29.84 142.70
CA SER A 532 -40.84 30.12 141.37
C SER A 532 -39.35 29.70 141.38
N ALA A 533 -38.67 29.92 140.25
CA ALA A 533 -37.27 30.31 140.17
C ALA A 533 -36.21 29.20 140.38
N SER A 534 -35.01 29.29 139.82
CA SER A 534 -34.45 30.06 138.68
C SER A 534 -32.97 29.62 138.54
N THR A 535 -32.17 30.34 137.74
CA THR A 535 -30.70 30.32 137.64
C THR A 535 -30.09 29.15 136.86
N HIS A 536 -29.11 29.37 135.97
CA HIS A 536 -28.73 30.58 135.20
C HIS A 536 -27.75 30.17 134.07
N ASN A 537 -27.34 31.13 133.22
CA ASN A 537 -26.18 31.07 132.29
C ASN A 537 -26.34 30.16 131.02
N ASP A 538 -25.76 30.47 129.85
CA ASP A 538 -25.01 31.68 129.45
C ASP A 538 -25.05 32.03 127.94
N ALA A 539 -24.63 33.27 127.69
CA ALA A 539 -24.18 33.99 126.49
C ALA A 539 -23.40 33.24 125.36
N GLU A 540 -23.08 33.80 124.16
CA GLU A 540 -23.61 34.88 123.28
C GLU A 540 -22.73 34.97 121.97
N VAL A 541 -23.11 35.79 120.96
CA VAL A 541 -22.27 36.42 119.89
C VAL A 541 -21.83 35.62 118.60
N LYS A 542 -22.66 35.79 117.54
CA LYS A 542 -22.38 36.23 116.12
C LYS A 542 -21.64 35.40 115.02
N ASN A 543 -22.21 35.56 113.80
CA ASN A 543 -21.61 35.71 112.45
C ASN A 543 -21.11 34.47 111.65
N GLN A 544 -21.24 34.37 110.30
CA GLN A 544 -22.12 35.04 109.29
C GLN A 544 -21.99 34.33 107.90
N VAL A 545 -22.90 34.58 106.93
CA VAL A 545 -22.77 34.34 105.44
C VAL A 545 -22.74 32.87 104.94
N GLN A 546 -23.39 32.41 103.85
CA GLN A 546 -24.54 32.89 103.03
C GLN A 546 -25.26 31.73 102.29
N GLN A 547 -26.60 31.86 102.16
CA GLN A 547 -27.46 31.75 100.95
C GLN A 547 -26.91 31.05 99.67
N LEU A 548 -27.55 30.05 99.06
CA LEU A 548 -28.90 29.88 98.43
C LEU A 548 -28.93 30.06 96.88
N LEU A 549 -29.09 28.92 96.18
CA LEU A 549 -30.13 28.61 95.17
C LEU A 549 -30.24 29.39 93.81
N ILE A 550 -30.69 28.63 92.78
CA ILE A 550 -31.42 29.01 91.53
C ILE A 550 -30.64 28.96 90.18
N SER A 551 -31.39 28.53 89.15
CA SER A 551 -31.00 28.14 87.80
C SER A 551 -30.96 29.27 86.74
N THR A 552 -30.45 28.93 85.54
CA THR A 552 -30.78 29.50 84.19
C THR A 552 -30.43 30.95 83.85
N GLY A 553 -29.84 31.17 82.66
CA GLY A 553 -29.75 32.50 82.01
C GLY A 553 -28.79 32.57 80.81
N LEU A 554 -29.20 33.21 79.70
CA LEU A 554 -28.43 33.41 78.45
C LEU A 554 -27.89 34.87 78.34
N GLY A 555 -26.75 35.09 77.66
CA GLY A 555 -26.57 36.26 76.76
C GLY A 555 -25.39 37.24 76.90
N SER A 556 -24.59 37.36 75.82
CA SER A 556 -23.88 38.55 75.24
C SER A 556 -22.93 39.49 76.05
N ARG A 557 -21.62 39.46 75.68
CA ARG A 557 -20.81 40.45 74.88
C ARG A 557 -21.04 41.99 75.07
N PRO A 558 -20.04 42.94 74.99
CA PRO A 558 -18.58 42.93 74.62
C PRO A 558 -17.68 43.56 75.76
N PRO A 559 -16.78 44.60 75.65
CA PRO A 559 -15.85 45.14 74.60
C PRO A 559 -14.42 45.65 75.04
N PHE A 560 -13.34 45.28 74.30
CA PHE A 560 -12.14 46.10 73.92
C PHE A 560 -11.23 46.79 75.01
N PRO A 561 -10.10 47.50 74.70
CA PRO A 561 -9.41 47.79 73.40
C PRO A 561 -7.85 47.61 73.34
N ILE A 562 -7.26 47.80 72.12
CA ILE A 562 -5.88 48.37 71.83
C ILE A 562 -4.65 47.53 72.27
N GLN A 563 -3.43 47.49 71.69
CA GLN A 563 -2.71 47.77 70.40
C GLN A 563 -1.36 46.95 70.47
N ASP A 564 -0.37 46.83 69.58
CA ASP A 564 0.07 47.30 68.23
C ASP A 564 1.16 46.28 67.74
N GLN A 565 2.01 46.33 66.68
CA GLN A 565 2.38 47.16 65.49
C GLN A 565 3.08 46.17 64.48
N GLU A 566 3.71 46.45 63.33
CA GLU A 566 4.04 47.69 62.57
C GLU A 566 3.71 47.51 61.05
N SER A 567 4.65 47.59 60.09
CA SER A 567 4.36 47.76 58.64
C SER A 567 5.44 47.17 57.65
N PRO A 568 5.73 47.72 56.44
CA PRO A 568 5.18 47.19 55.17
C PRO A 568 6.17 47.03 53.98
N ILE A 569 5.70 46.72 52.74
CA ILE A 569 6.00 47.40 51.44
C ILE A 569 5.51 46.62 50.18
N SER A 570 5.15 47.38 49.10
CA SER A 570 4.91 46.96 47.67
C SER A 570 3.71 46.04 47.36
N ARG A 571 2.80 46.25 46.37
CA ARG A 571 2.74 46.98 45.06
C ARG A 571 3.68 46.39 43.99
N THR A 572 3.30 46.07 42.76
CA THR A 572 2.31 46.65 41.79
C THR A 572 1.40 45.56 41.18
N SER A 573 0.13 45.78 40.82
CA SER A 573 -0.39 46.35 39.54
C SER A 573 0.36 45.90 38.26
N SER A 574 -0.28 45.55 37.13
CA SER A 574 -1.58 46.04 36.62
C SER A 574 -2.37 45.04 35.75
N SER A 575 -3.69 45.30 35.64
CA SER A 575 -4.65 45.01 34.54
C SER A 575 -4.08 44.49 33.20
N VAL A 576 -4.74 43.55 32.50
CA VAL A 576 -5.98 43.68 31.69
C VAL A 576 -6.47 42.24 31.35
N SER A 577 -7.75 41.84 31.16
CA SER A 577 -9.00 42.46 30.65
C SER A 577 -10.30 41.92 31.34
N LEU A 578 -11.42 41.91 30.61
CA LEU A 578 -12.82 41.49 30.89
C LEU A 578 -13.24 40.40 29.85
N PRO A 579 -14.47 39.82 29.86
CA PRO A 579 -15.25 39.23 30.97
C PRO A 579 -16.04 37.94 30.56
N THR A 580 -16.91 37.39 31.45
CA THR A 580 -18.20 36.70 31.12
C THR A 580 -18.14 35.37 30.30
N GLU A 581 -18.71 34.21 30.66
CA GLU A 581 -19.64 33.78 31.74
C GLU A 581 -19.06 32.62 32.59
N ARG A 582 -19.78 32.22 33.66
CA ARG A 582 -19.56 30.95 34.38
C ARG A 582 -20.71 29.96 34.09
N PRO A 583 -20.46 28.68 33.76
CA PRO A 583 -21.44 27.63 34.02
C PRO A 583 -21.56 27.39 35.55
N PRO A 584 -22.73 27.00 36.06
CA PRO A 584 -22.98 26.86 37.49
C PRO A 584 -22.31 25.61 38.09
N VAL A 585 -21.98 25.70 39.37
CA VAL A 585 -21.39 24.63 40.19
C VAL A 585 -22.37 24.23 41.27
N TYR A 586 -22.66 22.92 41.37
CA TYR A 586 -23.62 22.26 42.27
C TYR A 586 -25.10 22.67 42.12
N SER A 587 -25.87 21.85 41.40
CA SER A 587 -27.24 21.55 41.83
C SER A 587 -27.18 20.71 43.11
N THR A 588 -28.03 21.01 44.09
CA THR A 588 -28.05 20.30 45.38
C THR A 588 -29.03 19.13 45.36
N LEU A 589 -28.87 18.18 46.29
CA LEU A 589 -29.64 16.93 46.32
C LEU A 589 -31.17 17.13 46.38
N SER A 590 -31.62 18.30 46.83
CA SER A 590 -33.04 18.64 46.99
C SER A 590 -33.81 18.76 45.66
N ASP A 591 -33.20 19.28 44.60
CA ASP A 591 -33.90 19.50 43.31
C ASP A 591 -34.23 18.17 42.59
N LEU A 592 -33.40 17.14 42.78
CA LEU A 592 -33.67 15.79 42.27
C LEU A 592 -34.71 15.02 43.10
N LEU A 593 -35.11 15.55 44.27
CA LEU A 593 -36.12 14.95 45.15
C LEU A 593 -37.50 15.61 45.04
N ALA A 594 -37.61 16.79 44.42
CA ALA A 594 -38.86 17.51 44.24
C ALA A 594 -39.75 16.96 43.09
N ALA A 595 -39.18 16.19 42.16
CA ALA A 595 -39.88 15.67 40.98
C ALA A 595 -40.65 14.35 41.24
N LYS A 596 -41.81 14.45 41.89
CA LYS A 596 -42.80 13.36 42.09
C LYS A 596 -44.23 13.94 42.17
N PRO A 597 -45.30 13.13 42.00
CA PRO A 597 -45.34 11.70 41.68
C PRO A 597 -46.29 11.33 40.52
N LEU A 598 -46.30 10.06 40.10
CA LEU A 598 -47.54 9.26 40.01
C LEU A 598 -47.23 7.75 39.88
N VAL A 599 -47.74 6.95 40.84
CA VAL A 599 -48.07 5.49 40.86
C VAL A 599 -47.09 4.45 40.28
N ASP A 600 -46.90 3.24 40.86
CA ASP A 600 -46.60 2.83 42.24
C ASP A 600 -46.01 1.39 42.18
N ARG A 601 -45.48 0.92 43.32
CA ARG A 601 -45.25 -0.46 43.81
C ARG A 601 -45.50 -1.71 42.91
N SER A 602 -44.47 -2.57 42.95
CA SER A 602 -44.48 -4.04 43.14
C SER A 602 -45.76 -4.67 43.77
N PRO A 603 -46.12 -5.96 43.55
CA PRO A 603 -45.17 -7.09 43.76
C PRO A 603 -45.39 -8.36 42.91
N PHE A 604 -44.62 -9.40 43.22
CA PHE A 604 -44.84 -10.79 42.78
C PHE A 604 -45.15 -11.69 43.99
N SER A 605 -46.42 -11.76 44.39
CA SER A 605 -46.96 -12.73 45.35
C SER A 605 -48.50 -12.69 45.33
N GLU A 606 -49.14 -13.82 45.08
CA GLU A 606 -50.60 -14.02 45.01
C GLU A 606 -51.26 -14.08 46.42
N PRO A 607 -52.59 -14.30 46.57
CA PRO A 607 -53.71 -14.22 45.61
C PRO A 607 -54.90 -13.35 46.11
N ASN A 608 -55.99 -13.31 45.32
CA ASN A 608 -57.42 -13.44 45.73
C ASN A 608 -58.39 -12.38 45.16
N ALA A 609 -59.64 -12.83 44.92
CA ALA A 609 -60.89 -12.09 44.78
C ALA A 609 -61.08 -11.02 43.69
N GLY A 610 -61.82 -11.40 42.64
CA GLY A 610 -62.94 -10.57 42.15
C GLY A 610 -62.77 -9.92 40.75
N PRO A 611 -63.87 -9.70 39.98
CA PRO A 611 -63.75 -9.32 38.57
C PRO A 611 -64.29 -7.90 38.25
N ALA A 612 -63.53 -7.13 37.47
CA ALA A 612 -64.09 -6.04 36.67
C ALA A 612 -63.26 -5.80 35.38
N VAL A 613 -63.99 -5.54 34.29
CA VAL A 613 -63.46 -5.24 32.94
C VAL A 613 -62.75 -3.89 32.91
N ILE A 614 -61.66 -3.79 32.12
CA ILE A 614 -61.17 -2.65 31.30
C ILE A 614 -59.63 -2.71 31.24
N ASN A 615 -59.06 -3.07 30.07
CA ASN A 615 -57.74 -2.65 29.55
C ASN A 615 -57.30 -3.48 28.31
N ALA A 616 -58.05 -3.39 27.22
CA ALA A 616 -57.78 -4.15 25.98
C ALA A 616 -56.66 -3.64 25.03
N PRO A 617 -56.20 -2.36 25.03
CA PRO A 617 -55.27 -1.89 24.00
C PRO A 617 -53.76 -2.02 24.35
N LEU A 618 -53.39 -2.08 25.63
CA LEU A 618 -51.98 -1.98 26.07
C LEU A 618 -51.17 -3.29 26.00
N SER A 619 -51.82 -4.44 25.84
CA SER A 619 -51.14 -5.73 25.63
C SER A 619 -50.65 -5.85 24.19
N SER A 620 -51.53 -5.63 23.21
CA SER A 620 -51.24 -5.82 21.77
C SER A 620 -50.11 -4.93 21.23
N THR A 621 -49.89 -3.74 21.81
CA THR A 621 -48.74 -2.89 21.44
C THR A 621 -47.41 -3.49 21.89
N LYS A 622 -47.31 -3.88 23.17
CA LYS A 622 -46.12 -4.53 23.73
C LYS A 622 -45.84 -5.87 23.08
N GLU A 623 -46.88 -6.64 22.78
CA GLU A 623 -46.79 -7.92 22.05
C GLU A 623 -46.18 -7.73 20.66
N LYS A 624 -46.63 -6.74 19.89
CA LYS A 624 -46.04 -6.38 18.58
C LYS A 624 -44.60 -5.91 18.71
N GLU A 625 -44.26 -5.11 19.73
CA GLU A 625 -42.87 -4.74 19.99
C GLU A 625 -41.98 -5.96 20.28
N TYR A 626 -42.45 -6.93 21.07
CA TYR A 626 -41.71 -8.17 21.30
C TYR A 626 -41.60 -9.03 20.04
N GLN A 627 -42.65 -9.07 19.21
CA GLN A 627 -42.62 -9.80 17.94
C GLN A 627 -41.60 -9.19 16.95
N VAL A 628 -41.54 -7.85 16.85
CA VAL A 628 -40.50 -7.15 16.07
C VAL A 628 -39.09 -7.39 16.64
N LYS A 629 -38.93 -7.35 17.97
CA LYS A 629 -37.65 -7.66 18.63
C LYS A 629 -37.21 -9.11 18.37
N LEU A 630 -38.14 -10.07 18.34
CA LEU A 630 -37.87 -11.48 18.01
C LEU A 630 -37.53 -11.68 16.52
N GLN A 631 -38.22 -11.00 15.61
CA GLN A 631 -37.90 -11.01 14.18
C GLN A 631 -36.48 -10.48 13.95
N HIS A 632 -36.17 -9.30 14.47
CA HIS A 632 -34.83 -8.69 14.40
C HIS A 632 -33.73 -9.56 15.01
N LEU A 633 -33.98 -10.22 16.15
CA LEU A 633 -33.03 -11.19 16.74
C LEU A 633 -32.85 -12.45 15.89
N THR A 634 -33.90 -12.90 15.20
CA THR A 634 -33.84 -14.06 14.28
C THR A 634 -33.09 -13.71 13.00
N GLU A 635 -33.28 -12.50 12.47
CA GLU A 635 -32.52 -11.95 11.34
C GLU A 635 -31.04 -11.81 11.68
N LEU A 636 -30.71 -11.26 12.85
CA LEU A 636 -29.33 -11.19 13.38
C LEU A 636 -28.68 -12.57 13.55
N LEU A 637 -29.44 -13.58 13.99
CA LEU A 637 -28.93 -14.95 14.13
C LEU A 637 -28.64 -15.56 12.74
N ASN A 638 -29.59 -15.47 11.81
CA ASN A 638 -29.44 -15.96 10.44
C ASN A 638 -28.26 -15.27 9.71
N GLU A 639 -28.08 -13.97 9.90
CA GLU A 639 -26.93 -13.24 9.34
C GLU A 639 -25.61 -13.71 9.98
N SER A 640 -25.60 -13.93 11.31
CA SER A 640 -24.43 -14.46 12.03
C SER A 640 -24.04 -15.86 11.55
N GLU A 641 -25.01 -16.76 11.34
CA GLU A 641 -24.79 -18.11 10.83
C GLU A 641 -24.29 -18.09 9.37
N ALA A 642 -24.93 -17.29 8.51
CA ALA A 642 -24.50 -17.12 7.12
C ALA A 642 -23.09 -16.51 7.01
N ASN A 643 -22.71 -15.62 7.93
CA ASN A 643 -21.37 -15.07 8.00
C ASN A 643 -20.34 -16.10 8.52
N HIS A 644 -20.71 -16.90 9.52
CA HIS A 644 -19.86 -17.99 10.03
C HIS A 644 -19.55 -19.03 8.94
N GLN A 645 -20.56 -19.44 8.15
CA GLN A 645 -20.34 -20.34 7.01
C GLN A 645 -19.37 -19.76 5.98
N ARG A 646 -19.49 -18.46 5.63
CA ARG A 646 -18.55 -17.79 4.72
C ARG A 646 -17.12 -17.75 5.26
N LEU A 647 -16.94 -17.58 6.58
CA LEU A 647 -15.63 -17.62 7.22
C LEU A 647 -15.01 -19.01 7.15
N LEU A 648 -15.79 -20.09 7.36
CA LEU A 648 -15.32 -21.47 7.20
C LEU A 648 -14.93 -21.78 5.74
N ASP A 649 -15.68 -21.27 4.76
CA ASP A 649 -15.33 -21.43 3.34
C ASP A 649 -14.07 -20.64 2.96
N GLN A 650 -13.86 -19.44 3.51
CA GLN A 650 -12.62 -18.68 3.36
C GLN A 650 -11.42 -19.36 4.03
N GLU A 651 -11.59 -19.85 5.26
CA GLU A 651 -10.57 -20.61 5.99
C GLU A 651 -10.13 -21.84 5.21
N LYS A 652 -11.09 -22.56 4.61
CA LYS A 652 -10.85 -23.73 3.76
C LYS A 652 -10.09 -23.37 2.47
N LEU A 653 -10.41 -22.24 1.83
CA LEU A 653 -9.69 -21.75 0.66
C LEU A 653 -8.26 -21.33 1.01
N LEU A 654 -8.07 -20.53 2.07
CA LEU A 654 -6.75 -20.10 2.54
C LEU A 654 -5.88 -21.30 2.94
N LYS A 655 -6.45 -22.32 3.60
CA LYS A 655 -5.73 -23.57 3.93
C LYS A 655 -5.32 -24.38 2.71
N GLU A 656 -6.04 -24.31 1.59
CA GLU A 656 -5.62 -24.98 0.35
C GLU A 656 -4.63 -24.13 -0.47
N GLU A 657 -4.72 -22.81 -0.40
CA GLU A 657 -3.76 -21.89 -1.02
C GLU A 657 -2.39 -21.91 -0.32
N ILE A 658 -2.34 -21.91 1.02
CA ILE A 658 -1.10 -22.11 1.78
C ILE A 658 -0.44 -23.45 1.39
N ARG A 659 -1.23 -24.53 1.29
CA ARG A 659 -0.73 -25.82 0.78
C ARG A 659 -0.29 -25.71 -0.68
N SER A 660 -0.91 -24.87 -1.51
CA SER A 660 -0.53 -24.65 -2.92
C SER A 660 0.86 -24.03 -2.99
N GLN A 661 1.11 -23.02 -2.15
CA GLN A 661 2.39 -22.32 -2.03
C GLN A 661 3.47 -23.23 -1.43
N ASP A 662 3.19 -23.97 -0.34
CA ASP A 662 4.05 -25.04 0.19
C ASP A 662 4.51 -26.03 -0.92
N ARG A 663 3.58 -26.45 -1.78
CA ARG A 663 3.86 -27.37 -2.89
C ARG A 663 4.70 -26.70 -3.97
N ALA A 664 4.48 -25.42 -4.25
CA ALA A 664 5.23 -24.64 -5.24
C ALA A 664 6.68 -24.37 -4.80
N GLU A 665 6.90 -23.91 -3.57
CA GLU A 665 8.25 -23.68 -3.03
C GLU A 665 9.08 -24.97 -2.97
N ARG A 666 8.45 -26.09 -2.58
CA ARG A 666 9.11 -27.41 -2.62
C ARG A 666 9.46 -27.87 -4.04
N ARG A 667 8.65 -27.52 -5.05
CA ARG A 667 8.95 -27.76 -6.47
C ARG A 667 10.09 -26.88 -6.98
N GLN A 668 10.20 -25.64 -6.52
CA GLN A 668 11.28 -24.72 -6.91
C GLN A 668 12.66 -25.21 -6.45
N ASN A 669 12.74 -25.90 -5.31
CA ASN A 669 13.98 -26.43 -4.74
C ASN A 669 14.38 -27.84 -5.27
N LEU A 670 13.73 -28.35 -6.33
CA LEU A 670 14.00 -29.68 -6.88
C LEU A 670 14.90 -29.64 -8.12
N SER A 671 15.94 -30.48 -8.11
CA SER A 671 16.81 -30.69 -9.27
C SER A 671 16.00 -31.20 -10.47
N VAL A 672 16.05 -30.44 -11.57
CA VAL A 672 15.33 -30.74 -12.81
C VAL A 672 15.76 -32.09 -13.40
N ASP A 673 17.04 -32.45 -13.29
CA ASP A 673 17.57 -33.73 -13.77
C ASP A 673 17.06 -34.92 -12.97
N TYR A 674 16.90 -34.78 -11.65
CA TYR A 674 16.30 -35.83 -10.82
C TYR A 674 14.83 -36.05 -11.18
N LEU A 675 14.08 -34.96 -11.37
CA LEU A 675 12.68 -35.02 -11.82
C LEU A 675 12.56 -35.65 -13.22
N LYS A 676 13.40 -35.23 -14.17
CA LYS A 676 13.50 -35.80 -15.53
C LYS A 676 13.70 -37.31 -15.51
N ASN A 677 14.63 -37.81 -14.68
CA ASN A 677 14.91 -39.24 -14.56
C ASN A 677 13.74 -40.03 -13.96
N ILE A 678 13.01 -39.47 -12.98
CA ILE A 678 11.80 -40.10 -12.43
C ILE A 678 10.66 -40.15 -13.46
N VAL A 679 10.42 -39.04 -14.16
CA VAL A 679 9.34 -38.96 -15.18
C VAL A 679 9.63 -39.90 -16.34
N LEU A 680 10.89 -39.96 -16.82
CA LEU A 680 11.31 -40.91 -17.84
C LEU A 680 11.04 -42.36 -17.40
N LYS A 681 11.51 -42.74 -16.21
CA LYS A 681 11.31 -44.09 -15.67
C LYS A 681 9.82 -44.43 -15.43
N TYR A 682 8.97 -43.45 -15.11
CA TYR A 682 7.52 -43.62 -14.98
C TYR A 682 6.81 -43.82 -16.34
N LEU A 683 7.37 -43.29 -17.43
CA LEU A 683 6.87 -43.53 -18.78
C LEU A 683 7.33 -44.90 -19.31
N GLU A 684 8.58 -45.27 -19.07
CA GLU A 684 9.21 -46.54 -19.48
C GLU A 684 8.65 -47.76 -18.75
N THR A 685 8.33 -47.65 -17.45
CA THR A 685 7.85 -48.77 -16.64
C THR A 685 6.35 -49.03 -16.91
N THR A 686 5.98 -50.27 -17.25
CA THR A 686 4.58 -50.70 -17.36
C THR A 686 3.86 -50.61 -16.02
N ASP A 687 4.54 -51.05 -14.97
CA ASP A 687 4.04 -51.13 -13.60
C ASP A 687 4.24 -49.78 -12.91
N ARG A 688 3.32 -48.85 -13.17
CA ARG A 688 3.39 -47.47 -12.70
C ARG A 688 3.04 -47.28 -11.22
N GLU A 689 2.43 -48.26 -10.56
CA GLU A 689 2.08 -48.18 -9.14
C GLU A 689 3.27 -47.97 -8.20
N PRO A 690 4.38 -48.74 -8.25
CA PRO A 690 5.53 -48.53 -7.36
C PRO A 690 6.23 -47.16 -7.51
N LEU A 691 6.17 -46.53 -8.69
CA LEU A 691 6.71 -45.17 -8.87
C LEU A 691 5.73 -44.06 -8.46
N LEU A 692 4.43 -44.35 -8.34
CA LEU A 692 3.41 -43.34 -8.04
C LEU A 692 3.58 -42.68 -6.66
N PRO A 693 3.99 -43.36 -5.56
CA PRO A 693 4.39 -42.71 -4.31
C PRO A 693 5.58 -41.77 -4.48
N VAL A 694 6.63 -42.20 -5.20
CA VAL A 694 7.84 -41.38 -5.44
C VAL A 694 7.48 -40.12 -6.22
N LEU A 695 6.73 -40.27 -7.31
CA LEU A 695 6.24 -39.16 -8.12
C LEU A 695 5.33 -38.22 -7.30
N THR A 696 4.50 -38.76 -6.40
CA THR A 696 3.67 -37.97 -5.46
C THR A 696 4.53 -37.15 -4.51
N THR A 697 5.58 -37.73 -3.92
CA THR A 697 6.49 -37.01 -3.00
C THR A 697 7.37 -35.99 -3.70
N VAL A 698 7.80 -36.25 -4.95
CA VAL A 698 8.69 -35.36 -5.69
C VAL A 698 7.91 -34.22 -6.33
N LEU A 699 6.81 -34.49 -7.05
CA LEU A 699 5.96 -33.42 -7.58
C LEU A 699 5.02 -32.80 -6.53
N GLN A 700 5.06 -33.25 -5.27
CA GLN A 700 4.17 -32.80 -4.18
C GLN A 700 2.70 -32.71 -4.65
N LEU A 701 2.20 -33.82 -5.22
CA LEU A 701 0.90 -33.86 -5.90
C LEU A 701 -0.28 -33.74 -4.92
N SER A 702 -1.37 -33.09 -5.34
CA SER A 702 -2.59 -33.00 -4.53
C SER A 702 -3.25 -34.39 -4.35
N PRO A 703 -3.99 -34.64 -3.27
CA PRO A 703 -4.74 -35.89 -3.10
C PRO A 703 -5.71 -36.17 -4.27
N ALA A 704 -6.25 -35.12 -4.91
CA ALA A 704 -7.12 -35.24 -6.08
C ALA A 704 -6.34 -35.59 -7.37
N GLU A 705 -5.13 -35.06 -7.56
CA GLU A 705 -4.21 -35.48 -8.64
C GLU A 705 -3.80 -36.94 -8.48
N VAL A 706 -3.40 -37.35 -7.27
CA VAL A 706 -3.02 -38.73 -6.95
C VAL A 706 -4.18 -39.70 -7.20
N ALA A 707 -5.41 -39.34 -6.79
CA ALA A 707 -6.61 -40.11 -7.09
C ALA A 707 -6.89 -40.19 -8.61
N SER A 708 -6.68 -39.09 -9.34
CA SER A 708 -6.86 -39.03 -10.79
C SER A 708 -5.83 -39.87 -11.56
N LEU A 709 -4.58 -39.88 -11.11
CA LEU A 709 -3.52 -40.74 -11.66
C LEU A 709 -3.81 -42.22 -11.38
N ARG A 710 -4.18 -42.59 -10.14
CA ARG A 710 -4.60 -43.96 -9.80
C ARG A 710 -5.77 -44.43 -10.67
N LYS A 711 -6.80 -43.60 -10.84
CA LYS A 711 -7.96 -43.89 -11.72
C LYS A 711 -7.54 -44.13 -13.17
N LYS A 712 -6.68 -43.28 -13.74
CA LYS A 712 -6.14 -43.47 -15.10
C LYS A 712 -5.28 -44.73 -15.23
N ASN A 713 -4.52 -45.07 -14.18
CA ASN A 713 -3.68 -46.28 -14.18
C ASN A 713 -4.51 -47.56 -14.17
N GLN A 714 -5.55 -47.64 -13.34
CA GLN A 714 -6.48 -48.78 -13.29
C GLN A 714 -7.25 -48.98 -14.61
N VAL A 715 -7.67 -47.89 -15.27
CA VAL A 715 -8.29 -47.96 -16.60
C VAL A 715 -7.30 -48.48 -17.66
N SER A 716 -6.03 -48.08 -17.58
CA SER A 716 -4.99 -48.56 -18.51
C SER A 716 -4.75 -50.07 -18.37
N ALA A 717 -4.65 -50.57 -17.14
CA ALA A 717 -4.53 -52.00 -16.85
C ALA A 717 -5.76 -52.79 -17.32
N SER A 718 -6.97 -52.27 -17.09
CA SER A 718 -8.23 -52.91 -17.48
C SER A 718 -8.40 -52.99 -19.01
N SER A 719 -7.96 -51.97 -19.74
CA SER A 719 -8.00 -51.93 -21.21
C SER A 719 -7.17 -53.06 -21.83
N LEU A 720 -5.98 -53.31 -21.27
CA LEU A 720 -5.07 -54.36 -21.74
C LEU A 720 -5.63 -55.78 -21.58
N VAL A 721 -6.49 -56.02 -20.58
CA VAL A 721 -7.18 -57.31 -20.39
C VAL A 721 -8.31 -57.50 -21.42
N LEU A 722 -9.03 -56.43 -21.77
CA LEU A 722 -10.16 -56.54 -22.70
C LEU A 722 -9.72 -56.67 -24.17
N GLY A 723 -8.57 -56.10 -24.53
CA GLY A 723 -8.00 -56.23 -25.89
C GLY A 723 -7.50 -57.65 -26.24
N GLY A 724 -7.26 -58.51 -25.25
CA GLY A 724 -6.68 -59.84 -25.45
C GLY A 724 -7.64 -60.91 -26.00
N LEU A 725 -8.94 -60.64 -26.10
CA LEU A 725 -9.96 -61.68 -26.38
C LEU A 725 -10.47 -61.77 -27.83
N PHE A 726 -10.00 -60.90 -28.74
CA PHE A 726 -10.47 -60.85 -30.14
C PHE A 726 -9.39 -61.10 -31.21
N GLY A 727 -8.20 -61.53 -30.80
CA GLY A 727 -7.08 -61.87 -31.70
C GLY A 727 -7.06 -63.34 -32.12
N GLY A 728 -8.02 -63.80 -32.92
CA GLY A 728 -8.04 -65.20 -33.36
C GLY A 728 -9.14 -65.56 -34.36
N GLY A 729 -8.89 -65.31 -35.66
CA GLY A 729 -9.76 -65.83 -36.72
C GLY A 729 -9.85 -64.98 -37.99
N HIS A 730 -8.77 -64.87 -38.76
CA HIS A 730 -8.78 -65.15 -40.20
C HIS A 730 -7.37 -65.29 -40.79
#